data_AF-A0A1Y3V9C1-F1
#
_entry.id   AF-A0A1Y3V9C1-F1
#
_cell.length_a   1.000
_cell.length_b   1.000
_cell.length_c   1.000
_cell.angle_alpha   90.00
_cell.angle_beta   90.00
_cell.angle_gamma   90.00
#
_symmetry.space_group_name_H-M   'P 1'
#
loop_
_entity.id
_entity.type
_entity.pdbx_description
1 polymer ?
#
loop_
_entity_poly.entity_id
_entity_poly.type
_entity_poly.pdbx_seq_one_letter_code
_entity_poly.pdbx_strand_id
1 'polypeptide(L)'
;MARRSHKIFVFVLLVLNCIWYLSCSESTESPEAKPREKHFVIALVDEQYDLAYEGDMILRILKFTAGDQIVFTSGEQSESTIRIPVTCKKVTQTEIILSIPREITSGRWSIWCQRGEEFQYLGTTTLHVDIFRLVHNVNLDAQYEVDKGDLLTIYGEGFASTDQIRFISMGQKEYDAETICFDERSLTVQLPLSLESGIWELWLKRGVEEQPLGKTEFRVSTFDRIDVSTLPEGTNLYGRVYCGDKALENVVVSDGLQVVKTDARGVWSMISDLESDLVFVSLPQGYESNTEEAIPQFYHLFEQGRRRYDFSLAKCDNHAYVLMAVADIQIDNNSRLMVPQSSLMSCQQRFIPDFQKTLNELGAKKIYAISLGDMLFDKHMYQHQFGFDEYRTMISCFGIPFFHVIGNHDYDPYITGDHATKSTFRQHLGPTYYSVNLGEIHCIALDNFRIDNNGAAEGIFGNGFYETELSERQLQWLKADLATIEDKTTPLMIWMHAPLTACRQLTPALNPAFENAQELVDCIRDFTNVLILSGHWHNNHTGICPGYSQIQEHNLGAVSGALWYNVKGFNGSLEYGAGTDGSPMGYGIYEIDGRKIRWRYKACDLDKNRVFTAYDMNKLDPTWKDKNIQNEILVNVWGGWDSQWKVEIFEDSLPLTVKQEMRKDPNYLQYVKRVYIPSGDDLSKSAANAQSTPHMFSAVTNNETSAVSIQVTDRFGEIYTQQLRP
;
A
#
# COMPACT_ATOMS: atom_id res chain seq x y z
N MET A 1 -3.52 64.42 -10.35
CA MET A 1 -4.30 64.24 -11.59
C MET A 1 -4.54 62.76 -11.79
N ALA A 2 -5.82 62.36 -11.94
CA ALA A 2 -6.41 61.07 -12.34
C ALA A 2 -5.96 59.78 -11.58
N ARG A 3 -6.78 59.17 -10.69
CA ARG A 3 -7.95 58.23 -10.91
C ARG A 3 -7.50 56.88 -11.51
N ARG A 4 -7.84 55.67 -11.04
CA ARG A 4 -8.94 55.02 -10.26
C ARG A 4 -8.38 53.66 -9.74
N SER A 5 -8.50 53.23 -8.48
CA SER A 5 -9.60 52.49 -7.80
C SER A 5 -10.22 51.31 -8.57
N HIS A 6 -10.25 50.10 -7.96
CA HIS A 6 -11.46 49.41 -7.47
C HIS A 6 -11.09 48.24 -6.53
N LYS A 7 -11.74 48.21 -5.37
CA LYS A 7 -11.63 47.19 -4.31
C LYS A 7 -12.86 46.28 -4.33
N ILE A 8 -12.59 45.04 -3.94
CA ILE A 8 -13.44 43.93 -3.50
C ILE A 8 -14.55 44.40 -2.53
N PHE A 9 -15.75 43.81 -2.65
CA PHE A 9 -16.81 43.91 -1.64
C PHE A 9 -17.37 42.53 -1.28
N VAL A 10 -17.33 42.25 0.01
CA VAL A 10 -18.00 41.17 0.77
C VAL A 10 -19.39 41.68 1.17
N PHE A 11 -20.40 40.80 1.23
CA PHE A 11 -21.65 41.10 1.93
C PHE A 11 -22.17 39.92 2.76
N VAL A 12 -22.49 40.22 4.01
CA VAL A 12 -23.18 39.38 5.01
C VAL A 12 -24.54 40.04 5.32
N LEU A 13 -25.52 39.18 5.61
CA LEU A 13 -26.93 39.40 5.96
C LEU A 13 -27.25 40.55 6.96
N LEU A 14 -28.46 41.13 6.85
CA LEU A 14 -29.44 41.16 7.96
C LEU A 14 -30.88 41.53 7.53
N VAL A 15 -31.82 40.99 8.31
CA VAL A 15 -33.29 40.86 8.18
C VAL A 15 -34.05 42.08 8.72
N LEU A 16 -35.25 42.41 8.18
CA LEU A 16 -36.44 42.79 8.99
C LEU A 16 -37.77 42.90 8.20
N ASN A 17 -38.82 42.43 8.88
CA ASN A 17 -40.23 42.27 8.53
C ASN A 17 -41.01 43.59 8.33
N CYS A 18 -42.12 43.52 7.57
CA CYS A 18 -43.39 44.16 7.93
C CYS A 18 -44.58 43.52 7.18
N ILE A 19 -45.58 43.09 7.96
CA ILE A 19 -46.87 42.49 7.58
C ILE A 19 -47.94 43.58 7.53
N TRP A 20 -48.85 43.57 6.53
CA TRP A 20 -50.21 44.11 6.64
C TRP A 20 -51.20 43.22 5.87
N TYR A 21 -52.39 43.04 6.46
CA TYR A 21 -53.47 42.11 6.09
C TYR A 21 -54.70 42.85 5.52
N LEU A 22 -55.56 42.10 4.80
CA LEU A 22 -56.99 42.34 4.42
C LEU A 22 -57.25 43.28 3.22
N SER A 23 -58.19 43.04 2.29
CA SER A 23 -59.41 42.21 2.28
C SER A 23 -59.86 41.78 0.87
N CYS A 24 -60.66 40.71 0.79
CA CYS A 24 -61.37 40.21 -0.39
C CYS A 24 -62.30 41.23 -1.08
N SER A 25 -62.39 41.13 -2.41
CA SER A 25 -63.62 41.38 -3.17
C SER A 25 -63.70 40.40 -4.34
N GLU A 26 -64.73 39.54 -4.33
CA GLU A 26 -65.14 38.74 -5.49
C GLU A 26 -65.66 39.63 -6.61
N SER A 27 -65.32 39.32 -7.87
CA SER A 27 -66.32 39.31 -8.95
C SER A 27 -65.80 38.68 -10.27
N THR A 28 -66.60 37.72 -10.71
CA THR A 28 -66.89 37.24 -12.09
C THR A 28 -65.81 36.48 -12.86
N GLU A 29 -65.92 35.15 -12.77
CA GLU A 29 -65.48 34.18 -13.78
C GLU A 29 -66.21 34.37 -15.12
N SER A 30 -65.46 34.24 -16.22
CA SER A 30 -65.99 33.86 -17.54
C SER A 30 -65.64 32.39 -17.80
N PRO A 31 -66.59 31.51 -18.15
CA PRO A 31 -66.32 30.09 -18.37
C PRO A 31 -65.98 29.84 -19.84
N GLU A 32 -64.70 29.63 -20.16
CA GLU A 32 -64.28 28.88 -21.36
C GLU A 32 -62.79 28.50 -21.28
N ALA A 33 -62.42 27.71 -20.28
CA ALA A 33 -61.14 26.99 -20.31
C ALA A 33 -61.35 25.69 -21.11
N LYS A 34 -60.76 25.61 -22.31
CA LYS A 34 -60.58 24.32 -23.00
C LYS A 34 -59.96 23.30 -22.03
N PRO A 35 -60.38 22.03 -22.03
CA PRO A 35 -59.79 21.03 -21.15
C PRO A 35 -58.28 20.97 -21.40
N ARG A 36 -57.47 21.11 -20.34
CA ARG A 36 -56.01 20.89 -20.43
C ARG A 36 -55.78 19.48 -20.96
N GLU A 37 -55.03 19.35 -22.05
CA GLU A 37 -54.60 18.05 -22.57
C GLU A 37 -53.96 17.25 -21.44
N LYS A 38 -54.40 16.00 -21.26
CA LYS A 38 -53.81 15.07 -20.28
C LYS A 38 -52.38 14.76 -20.73
N HIS A 39 -51.41 15.42 -20.12
CA HIS A 39 -49.99 15.09 -20.29
C HIS A 39 -49.64 13.97 -19.31
N PHE A 40 -49.25 12.82 -19.84
CA PHE A 40 -48.80 11.65 -19.08
C PHE A 40 -47.27 11.61 -18.90
N VAL A 41 -46.53 12.46 -19.62
CA VAL A 41 -45.11 12.78 -19.44
C VAL A 41 -44.91 14.30 -19.41
N ILE A 42 -43.93 14.80 -18.66
CA ILE A 42 -43.55 16.22 -18.69
C ILE A 42 -42.09 16.29 -19.13
N ALA A 43 -41.79 16.97 -20.23
CA ALA A 43 -40.44 17.17 -20.72
C ALA A 43 -40.09 18.65 -20.79
N LEU A 44 -38.83 18.97 -20.55
CA LEU A 44 -38.24 20.26 -20.89
C LEU A 44 -37.39 20.04 -22.15
N VAL A 45 -37.90 20.50 -23.28
CA VAL A 45 -37.20 20.44 -24.58
C VAL A 45 -36.52 21.79 -24.79
N ASP A 46 -35.20 21.78 -24.88
CA ASP A 46 -34.43 22.99 -25.17
C ASP A 46 -34.65 23.42 -26.64
N GLU A 47 -34.54 24.71 -26.92
CA GLU A 47 -34.75 25.26 -28.26
C GLU A 47 -33.77 24.70 -29.31
N GLN A 48 -32.58 24.32 -28.85
CA GLN A 48 -31.52 23.76 -29.68
C GLN A 48 -30.65 22.77 -28.90
N TYR A 49 -30.11 21.77 -29.61
CA TYR A 49 -29.07 20.86 -29.13
C TYR A 49 -27.93 20.78 -30.14
N ASP A 50 -26.69 20.94 -29.67
CA ASP A 50 -25.47 20.67 -30.44
C ASP A 50 -25.02 19.24 -30.16
N LEU A 51 -24.98 18.41 -31.19
CA LEU A 51 -24.82 16.95 -31.06
C LEU A 51 -23.74 16.44 -32.03
N ALA A 52 -22.94 15.48 -31.55
CA ALA A 52 -22.12 14.66 -32.44
C ALA A 52 -23.02 13.76 -33.31
N TYR A 53 -22.56 13.40 -34.51
CA TYR A 53 -23.23 12.37 -35.31
C TYR A 53 -23.29 11.05 -34.55
N GLU A 54 -24.48 10.47 -34.44
CA GLU A 54 -24.79 9.31 -33.59
C GLU A 54 -24.51 9.49 -32.08
N GLY A 55 -24.37 10.74 -31.63
CA GLY A 55 -24.07 11.10 -30.24
C GLY A 55 -25.25 11.00 -29.28
N ASP A 56 -25.00 11.37 -28.02
CA ASP A 56 -26.00 11.33 -26.96
C ASP A 56 -26.66 12.70 -26.74
N MET A 57 -27.99 12.69 -26.57
CA MET A 57 -28.79 13.86 -26.19
C MET A 57 -29.42 13.64 -24.82
N ILE A 58 -29.28 14.61 -23.91
CA ILE A 58 -29.90 14.56 -22.58
C ILE A 58 -31.22 15.32 -22.62
N LEU A 59 -32.32 14.64 -22.29
CA LEU A 59 -33.65 15.22 -22.18
C LEU A 59 -34.10 15.22 -20.72
N ARG A 60 -34.44 16.40 -20.18
CA ARG A 60 -34.99 16.49 -18.81
C ARG A 60 -36.48 16.17 -18.83
N ILE A 61 -36.88 15.25 -17.96
CA ILE A 61 -38.22 14.65 -18.05
C ILE A 61 -38.70 14.16 -16.69
N LEU A 62 -40.02 14.19 -16.47
CA LEU A 62 -40.70 13.66 -15.30
C LEU A 62 -41.83 12.73 -15.73
N LYS A 63 -42.14 11.75 -14.88
CA LYS A 63 -43.21 10.75 -15.08
C LYS A 63 -42.99 9.85 -16.31
N PHE A 64 -41.75 9.74 -16.77
CA PHE A 64 -41.34 8.70 -17.72
C PHE A 64 -41.29 7.36 -17.00
N THR A 65 -41.90 6.33 -17.58
CA THR A 65 -42.14 5.04 -16.94
C THR A 65 -41.68 3.88 -17.82
N ALA A 66 -41.52 2.70 -17.24
CA ALA A 66 -41.14 1.51 -17.99
C ALA A 66 -42.16 1.20 -19.09
N GLY A 67 -41.69 1.09 -20.35
CA GLY A 67 -42.53 0.89 -21.53
C GLY A 67 -42.77 2.15 -22.37
N ASP A 68 -42.40 3.33 -21.87
CA ASP A 68 -42.41 4.55 -22.68
C ASP A 68 -41.26 4.54 -23.70
N GLN A 69 -41.53 5.07 -24.90
CA GLN A 69 -40.55 5.22 -25.97
C GLN A 69 -40.46 6.67 -26.44
N ILE A 70 -39.25 7.13 -26.76
CA ILE A 70 -39.04 8.43 -27.38
C ILE A 70 -38.93 8.27 -28.89
N VAL A 71 -39.63 9.13 -29.62
CA VAL A 71 -39.73 9.09 -31.08
C VAL A 71 -39.60 10.50 -31.63
N PHE A 72 -38.86 10.65 -32.72
CA PHE A 72 -38.63 11.92 -33.39
C PHE A 72 -39.36 11.95 -34.74
N THR A 73 -39.84 13.13 -35.12
CA THR A 73 -40.36 13.40 -36.47
C THR A 73 -39.71 14.67 -37.00
N SER A 74 -39.34 14.69 -38.27
CA SER A 74 -38.74 15.87 -38.91
C SER A 74 -39.76 17.01 -39.01
N GLY A 75 -39.30 18.24 -38.76
CA GLY A 75 -40.13 19.44 -38.86
C GLY A 75 -40.89 19.79 -37.58
N GLU A 76 -41.75 20.81 -37.69
CA GLU A 76 -42.68 21.18 -36.63
C GLU A 76 -43.86 20.20 -36.57
N GLN A 77 -44.55 20.20 -35.44
CA GLN A 77 -45.67 19.32 -35.14
C GLN A 77 -46.58 19.10 -36.37
N SER A 78 -46.81 17.82 -36.74
CA SER A 78 -47.63 17.37 -37.88
C SER A 78 -47.08 17.57 -39.30
N GLU A 79 -45.84 18.05 -39.48
CA GLU A 79 -45.20 18.16 -40.81
C GLU A 79 -44.73 16.81 -41.38
N SER A 80 -44.39 15.85 -40.52
CA SER A 80 -44.00 14.50 -40.92
C SER A 80 -44.71 13.44 -40.10
N THR A 81 -45.14 12.38 -40.78
CA THR A 81 -45.71 11.17 -40.14
C THR A 81 -44.67 10.07 -39.95
N ILE A 82 -43.46 10.24 -40.50
CA ILE A 82 -42.36 9.28 -40.35
C ILE A 82 -41.77 9.45 -38.97
N ARG A 83 -41.89 8.39 -38.18
CA ARG A 83 -41.51 8.30 -36.78
C ARG A 83 -40.21 7.52 -36.67
N ILE A 84 -39.17 8.17 -36.16
CA ILE A 84 -37.86 7.58 -35.93
C ILE A 84 -37.75 7.25 -34.45
N PRO A 85 -37.74 5.97 -34.05
CA PRO A 85 -37.52 5.58 -32.67
C PRO A 85 -36.12 5.96 -32.21
N VAL A 86 -35.99 6.48 -31.00
CA VAL A 86 -34.71 6.89 -30.41
C VAL A 86 -34.45 6.05 -29.16
N THR A 87 -33.26 5.43 -29.10
CA THR A 87 -32.91 4.51 -28.03
C THR A 87 -32.59 5.25 -26.74
N CYS A 88 -33.27 4.92 -25.64
CA CYS A 88 -32.93 5.42 -24.30
C CYS A 88 -31.77 4.60 -23.71
N LYS A 89 -30.56 5.17 -23.62
CA LYS A 89 -29.39 4.53 -23.00
C LYS A 89 -29.50 4.47 -21.47
N LYS A 90 -30.01 5.53 -20.86
CA LYS A 90 -30.15 5.65 -19.40
C LYS A 90 -31.38 6.48 -19.06
N VAL A 91 -32.13 6.06 -18.05
CA VAL A 91 -33.31 6.76 -17.53
C VAL A 91 -33.13 6.97 -16.03
N THR A 92 -33.30 8.20 -15.57
CA THR A 92 -33.37 8.56 -14.14
C THR A 92 -34.75 9.13 -13.83
N GLN A 93 -35.00 9.53 -12.58
CA GLN A 93 -36.28 10.16 -12.21
C GLN A 93 -36.49 11.53 -12.89
N THR A 94 -35.43 12.18 -13.37
CA THR A 94 -35.47 13.56 -13.89
C THR A 94 -34.88 13.72 -15.29
N GLU A 95 -34.20 12.71 -15.84
CA GLU A 95 -33.44 12.80 -17.10
C GLU A 95 -33.45 11.49 -17.88
N ILE A 96 -33.36 11.59 -19.21
CA ILE A 96 -33.08 10.47 -20.12
C ILE A 96 -31.88 10.82 -20.99
N ILE A 97 -30.97 9.87 -21.16
CA ILE A 97 -29.90 9.92 -22.16
C ILE A 97 -30.36 9.14 -23.39
N LEU A 98 -30.47 9.83 -24.52
CA LEU A 98 -30.96 9.33 -25.79
C LEU A 98 -29.80 9.15 -26.77
N SER A 99 -29.67 7.98 -27.38
CA SER A 99 -28.74 7.75 -28.48
C SER A 99 -29.39 8.19 -29.78
N ILE A 100 -28.85 9.24 -30.40
CA ILE A 100 -29.41 9.81 -31.63
C ILE A 100 -29.04 8.87 -32.79
N PRO A 101 -30.00 8.31 -33.53
CA PRO A 101 -29.70 7.42 -34.64
C PRO A 101 -29.25 8.20 -35.88
N ARG A 102 -28.48 7.56 -36.77
CA ARG A 102 -27.91 8.15 -38.00
C ARG A 102 -28.91 8.85 -38.92
N GLU A 103 -30.19 8.47 -38.87
CA GLU A 103 -31.28 9.06 -39.66
C GLU A 103 -31.67 10.47 -39.17
N ILE A 104 -31.24 10.85 -37.96
CA ILE A 104 -31.46 12.18 -37.39
C ILE A 104 -30.27 13.08 -37.68
N THR A 105 -30.47 14.03 -38.60
CA THR A 105 -29.45 14.99 -39.05
C THR A 105 -29.75 16.40 -38.55
N SER A 106 -28.86 17.34 -38.88
CA SER A 106 -29.10 18.77 -38.63
C SER A 106 -30.45 19.23 -39.19
N GLY A 107 -31.26 19.89 -38.38
CA GLY A 107 -32.59 20.33 -38.77
C GLY A 107 -33.54 20.54 -37.59
N ARG A 108 -34.78 20.89 -37.90
CA ARG A 108 -35.85 21.06 -36.91
C ARG A 108 -36.55 19.72 -36.68
N TRP A 109 -36.76 19.35 -35.42
CA TRP A 109 -37.29 18.05 -35.02
C TRP A 109 -38.32 18.17 -33.91
N SER A 110 -39.44 17.47 -34.06
CA SER A 110 -40.47 17.30 -33.03
C SER A 110 -40.21 16.01 -32.24
N ILE A 111 -40.25 16.12 -30.91
CA ILE A 111 -40.03 15.03 -29.97
C ILE A 111 -41.38 14.54 -29.41
N TRP A 112 -41.54 13.23 -29.35
CA TRP A 112 -42.75 12.56 -28.90
C TRP A 112 -42.44 11.49 -27.86
N CYS A 113 -43.35 11.31 -26.90
CA CYS A 113 -43.39 10.14 -26.05
C CYS A 113 -44.53 9.23 -26.50
N GLN A 114 -44.23 7.94 -26.70
CA GLN A 114 -45.22 6.90 -26.92
C GLN A 114 -45.40 6.06 -25.65
N ARG A 115 -46.64 5.87 -25.22
CA ARG A 115 -47.02 4.96 -24.12
C ARG A 115 -48.13 4.03 -24.61
N GLY A 116 -47.76 2.78 -24.92
CA GLY A 116 -48.69 1.86 -25.59
C GLY A 116 -49.13 2.40 -26.95
N GLU A 117 -50.43 2.64 -27.13
CA GLU A 117 -51.01 3.23 -28.35
C GLU A 117 -51.10 4.77 -28.30
N GLU A 118 -50.88 5.39 -27.13
CA GLU A 118 -50.96 6.84 -26.96
C GLU A 118 -49.65 7.54 -27.35
N PHE A 119 -49.77 8.66 -28.07
CA PHE A 119 -48.64 9.53 -28.42
C PHE A 119 -48.85 10.91 -27.82
N GLN A 120 -47.84 11.42 -27.13
CA GLN A 120 -47.81 12.77 -26.59
C GLN A 120 -46.68 13.56 -27.20
N TYR A 121 -46.99 14.73 -27.75
CA TYR A 121 -46.01 15.71 -28.18
C TYR A 121 -45.29 16.31 -26.96
N LEU A 122 -43.96 16.38 -27.01
CA LEU A 122 -43.14 16.89 -25.91
C LEU A 122 -42.56 18.28 -26.20
N GLY A 123 -42.32 18.60 -27.48
CA GLY A 123 -41.76 19.87 -27.93
C GLY A 123 -41.06 19.74 -29.26
N THR A 124 -40.65 20.87 -29.84
CA THR A 124 -39.81 20.95 -31.04
C THR A 124 -38.48 21.56 -30.64
N THR A 125 -37.40 21.07 -31.24
CA THR A 125 -36.05 21.58 -31.06
C THR A 125 -35.32 21.66 -32.40
N THR A 126 -34.25 22.44 -32.46
CA THR A 126 -33.30 22.44 -33.57
C THR A 126 -32.10 21.58 -33.19
N LEU A 127 -31.86 20.51 -33.93
CA LEU A 127 -30.66 19.70 -33.75
C LEU A 127 -29.58 20.22 -34.70
N HIS A 128 -28.41 20.53 -34.15
CA HIS A 128 -27.19 20.78 -34.90
C HIS A 128 -26.33 19.51 -34.81
N VAL A 129 -26.55 18.59 -35.74
CA VAL A 129 -25.82 17.32 -35.85
C VAL A 129 -24.69 17.50 -36.87
N ASP A 130 -23.45 17.35 -36.43
CA ASP A 130 -22.26 17.49 -37.27
C ASP A 130 -22.03 16.25 -38.16
N ILE A 131 -22.70 16.23 -39.33
CA ILE A 131 -22.71 15.10 -40.29
C ILE A 131 -21.55 15.09 -41.30
N PHE A 132 -20.67 16.11 -41.30
CA PHE A 132 -19.63 16.29 -42.33
C PHE A 132 -18.22 15.93 -41.84
N ARG A 133 -18.12 15.05 -40.84
CA ARG A 133 -16.83 14.57 -40.34
C ARG A 133 -16.28 13.44 -41.20
N LEU A 134 -15.00 13.50 -41.50
CA LEU A 134 -14.17 12.44 -42.04
C LEU A 134 -14.10 11.24 -41.09
N VAL A 135 -14.06 11.50 -39.77
CA VAL A 135 -14.02 10.50 -38.69
C VAL A 135 -14.88 10.91 -37.49
N HIS A 136 -15.53 9.94 -36.86
CA HIS A 136 -16.48 10.11 -35.76
C HIS A 136 -15.99 9.44 -34.47
N ASN A 137 -16.63 9.76 -33.35
CA ASN A 137 -16.41 9.09 -32.05
C ASN A 137 -14.93 9.00 -31.63
N VAL A 138 -14.16 10.04 -31.97
CA VAL A 138 -12.72 10.07 -31.75
C VAL A 138 -12.42 10.15 -30.26
N ASN A 139 -11.60 9.23 -29.77
CA ASN A 139 -11.16 9.19 -28.39
C ASN A 139 -9.72 9.71 -28.30
N LEU A 140 -9.54 10.80 -27.55
CA LEU A 140 -8.26 11.35 -27.17
C LEU A 140 -8.23 11.48 -25.66
N ASP A 141 -7.15 11.00 -25.05
CA ASP A 141 -6.91 11.22 -23.62
C ASP A 141 -6.62 12.70 -23.38
N ALA A 142 -6.99 13.18 -22.19
CA ALA A 142 -6.71 14.56 -21.80
C ALA A 142 -5.19 14.84 -21.76
N GLN A 143 -4.39 13.82 -21.47
CA GLN A 143 -2.95 13.89 -21.39
C GLN A 143 -2.30 12.57 -21.83
N TYR A 144 -1.19 12.65 -22.57
CA TYR A 144 -0.32 11.53 -22.92
C TYR A 144 1.08 11.74 -22.33
N GLU A 145 1.65 10.71 -21.70
CA GLU A 145 3.06 10.66 -21.30
C GLU A 145 3.83 9.73 -22.25
N VAL A 146 4.81 10.27 -22.97
CA VAL A 146 5.42 9.60 -24.14
C VAL A 146 6.91 9.85 -24.23
N ASP A 147 7.66 8.92 -24.82
CA ASP A 147 9.02 9.17 -25.29
C ASP A 147 9.02 9.85 -26.66
N LYS A 148 10.17 10.40 -27.06
CA LYS A 148 10.35 10.96 -28.40
C LYS A 148 10.16 9.89 -29.45
N GLY A 149 9.27 10.14 -30.40
CA GLY A 149 9.02 9.20 -31.48
C GLY A 149 8.14 8.02 -31.11
N ASP A 150 7.48 8.03 -29.95
CA ASP A 150 6.52 6.99 -29.55
C ASP A 150 5.37 6.84 -30.55
N LEU A 151 4.67 5.70 -30.46
CA LEU A 151 3.49 5.42 -31.27
C LEU A 151 2.24 5.82 -30.50
N LEU A 152 1.35 6.57 -31.15
CA LEU A 152 0.04 6.94 -30.61
C LEU A 152 -1.06 6.31 -31.47
N THR A 153 -1.89 5.48 -30.86
CA THR A 153 -3.11 4.95 -31.48
C THR A 153 -4.30 5.83 -31.11
N ILE A 154 -4.92 6.45 -32.12
CA ILE A 154 -6.13 7.25 -31.98
C ILE A 154 -7.31 6.36 -32.37
N TYR A 155 -8.27 6.19 -31.46
CA TYR A 155 -9.50 5.43 -31.72
C TYR A 155 -10.61 6.35 -32.22
N GLY A 156 -11.50 5.83 -33.06
CA GLY A 156 -12.59 6.57 -33.70
C GLY A 156 -13.31 5.68 -34.70
N GLU A 157 -14.06 6.26 -35.62
CA GLU A 157 -14.75 5.53 -36.69
C GLU A 157 -14.63 6.26 -38.02
N GLY A 158 -14.36 5.54 -39.10
CA GLY A 158 -14.26 6.08 -40.45
C GLY A 158 -12.84 6.46 -40.89
N PHE A 159 -11.81 5.97 -40.21
CA PHE A 159 -10.41 6.16 -40.62
C PHE A 159 -10.12 5.48 -41.96
N ALA A 160 -9.21 6.06 -42.74
CA ALA A 160 -8.84 5.59 -44.08
C ALA A 160 -7.32 5.57 -44.28
N SER A 161 -6.86 4.78 -45.26
CA SER A 161 -5.43 4.61 -45.58
C SER A 161 -4.69 5.89 -45.97
N THR A 162 -5.43 6.92 -46.38
CA THR A 162 -4.89 8.21 -46.83
C THR A 162 -4.87 9.27 -45.74
N ASP A 163 -5.31 8.91 -44.52
CA ASP A 163 -5.37 9.81 -43.40
C ASP A 163 -3.98 10.11 -42.83
N GLN A 164 -3.77 11.38 -42.52
CA GLN A 164 -2.58 11.89 -41.84
C GLN A 164 -2.99 12.69 -40.61
N ILE A 165 -2.17 12.65 -39.56
CA ILE A 165 -2.39 13.43 -38.35
C ILE A 165 -1.39 14.58 -38.30
N ARG A 166 -1.91 15.79 -38.11
CA ARG A 166 -1.12 17.00 -37.86
C ARG A 166 -1.31 17.46 -36.42
N PHE A 167 -0.21 17.85 -35.80
CA PHE A 167 -0.14 18.42 -34.46
C PHE A 167 0.09 19.92 -34.60
N ILE A 168 -0.79 20.73 -34.03
CA ILE A 168 -0.71 22.20 -34.05
C ILE A 168 -0.60 22.74 -32.63
N SER A 169 0.45 23.50 -32.33
CA SER A 169 0.62 24.13 -31.02
C SER A 169 -0.12 25.46 -30.92
N MET A 170 -0.37 25.94 -29.70
CA MET A 170 -0.94 27.27 -29.44
C MET A 170 -0.07 28.43 -30.00
N GLY A 171 1.22 28.17 -30.26
CA GLY A 171 2.17 29.09 -30.90
C GLY A 171 2.36 28.87 -32.40
N GLN A 172 1.47 28.13 -33.06
CA GLN A 172 1.47 27.80 -34.51
C GLN A 172 2.68 26.99 -34.99
N LYS A 173 3.34 26.20 -34.13
CA LYS A 173 4.23 25.13 -34.62
C LYS A 173 3.35 24.00 -35.17
N GLU A 174 3.71 23.47 -36.33
CA GLU A 174 2.98 22.40 -37.00
C GLU A 174 3.92 21.23 -37.30
N TYR A 175 3.48 20.02 -36.94
CA TYR A 175 4.19 18.79 -37.26
C TYR A 175 3.22 17.76 -37.82
N ASP A 176 3.54 17.20 -38.98
CA ASP A 176 2.84 16.04 -39.52
C ASP A 176 3.45 14.77 -38.91
N ALA A 177 2.60 13.83 -38.49
CA ALA A 177 3.02 12.53 -38.00
C ALA A 177 2.96 11.46 -39.10
N GLU A 178 3.86 10.48 -39.01
CA GLU A 178 3.89 9.36 -39.93
C GLU A 178 2.82 8.33 -39.54
N THR A 179 1.93 8.00 -40.48
CA THR A 179 0.94 6.93 -40.29
C THR A 179 1.64 5.57 -40.36
N ILE A 180 1.57 4.80 -39.29
CA ILE A 180 2.18 3.47 -39.17
C ILE A 180 1.22 2.37 -39.62
N CYS A 181 -0.01 2.40 -39.10
CA CYS A 181 -1.06 1.49 -39.51
C CYS A 181 -2.44 2.10 -39.22
N PHE A 182 -3.48 1.57 -39.86
CA PHE A 182 -4.85 1.99 -39.64
C PHE A 182 -5.81 0.80 -39.87
N ASP A 183 -6.98 0.91 -39.26
CA ASP A 183 -8.19 0.20 -39.66
C ASP A 183 -9.37 1.18 -39.64
N GLU A 184 -10.60 0.72 -39.87
CA GLU A 184 -11.77 1.62 -39.88
C GLU A 184 -12.07 2.25 -38.52
N ARG A 185 -11.50 1.74 -37.43
CA ARG A 185 -11.76 2.15 -36.04
C ARG A 185 -10.57 2.76 -35.30
N SER A 186 -9.39 2.76 -35.91
CA SER A 186 -8.20 3.30 -35.30
C SER A 186 -7.14 3.71 -36.31
N LEU A 187 -6.31 4.66 -35.93
CA LEU A 187 -5.15 5.12 -36.67
C LEU A 187 -3.96 5.21 -35.73
N THR A 188 -2.89 4.47 -36.02
CA THR A 188 -1.63 4.55 -35.26
C THR A 188 -0.64 5.40 -36.01
N VAL A 189 -0.15 6.45 -35.36
CA VAL A 189 0.86 7.37 -35.90
C VAL A 189 2.12 7.35 -35.05
N GLN A 190 3.27 7.60 -35.67
CA GLN A 190 4.50 7.87 -34.96
C GLN A 190 4.58 9.36 -34.63
N LEU A 191 4.72 9.67 -33.35
CA LEU A 191 4.85 11.03 -32.88
C LEU A 191 6.11 11.68 -33.47
N PRO A 192 6.05 12.97 -33.87
CA PRO A 192 7.21 13.67 -34.39
C PRO A 192 8.35 13.70 -33.37
N LEU A 193 9.60 13.45 -33.79
CA LEU A 193 10.78 13.55 -32.91
C LEU A 193 10.99 14.96 -32.31
N SER A 194 10.42 15.98 -32.97
CA SER A 194 10.46 17.38 -32.55
C SER A 194 9.23 17.80 -31.73
N LEU A 195 8.34 16.86 -31.39
CA LEU A 195 7.21 17.13 -30.49
C LEU A 195 7.74 17.54 -29.11
N GLU A 196 7.21 18.63 -28.59
CA GLU A 196 7.60 19.19 -27.28
C GLU A 196 6.43 19.03 -26.30
N SER A 197 6.74 18.98 -25.00
CA SER A 197 5.70 18.98 -23.96
C SER A 197 4.82 20.23 -24.05
N GLY A 198 3.51 20.06 -23.93
CA GLY A 198 2.53 21.15 -24.01
C GLY A 198 1.18 20.70 -24.55
N ILE A 199 0.27 21.65 -24.71
CA ILE A 199 -1.06 21.40 -25.28
C ILE A 199 -1.00 21.50 -26.81
N TRP A 200 -1.47 20.44 -27.48
CA TRP A 200 -1.51 20.31 -28.92
C TRP A 200 -2.95 20.07 -29.40
N GLU A 201 -3.31 20.69 -30.51
CA GLU A 201 -4.53 20.39 -31.25
C GLU A 201 -4.20 19.40 -32.37
N LEU A 202 -4.94 18.30 -32.43
CA LEU A 202 -4.77 17.25 -33.43
C LEU A 202 -5.77 17.47 -34.56
N TRP A 203 -5.27 17.38 -35.79
CA TRP A 203 -6.03 17.52 -37.01
C TRP A 203 -5.84 16.29 -37.89
N LEU A 204 -6.94 15.76 -38.42
CA LEU A 204 -6.93 14.78 -39.49
C LEU A 204 -6.88 15.49 -40.82
N LYS A 205 -6.06 15.00 -41.74
CA LYS A 205 -6.04 15.41 -43.14
C LYS A 205 -6.30 14.21 -44.05
N ARG A 206 -7.31 14.33 -44.91
CA ARG A 206 -7.65 13.35 -45.96
C ARG A 206 -7.66 14.06 -47.31
N GLY A 207 -6.54 13.98 -48.03
CA GLY A 207 -6.36 14.72 -49.29
C GLY A 207 -6.39 16.24 -49.08
N VAL A 208 -7.47 16.90 -49.53
CA VAL A 208 -7.70 18.35 -49.36
C VAL A 208 -8.62 18.69 -48.20
N GLU A 209 -9.26 17.69 -47.59
CA GLU A 209 -10.16 17.86 -46.47
C GLU A 209 -9.37 17.78 -45.16
N GLU A 210 -9.69 18.67 -44.22
CA GLU A 210 -9.08 18.71 -42.88
C GLU A 210 -10.18 18.76 -41.82
N GLN A 211 -9.98 18.03 -40.71
CA GLN A 211 -10.92 17.95 -39.60
C GLN A 211 -10.18 18.03 -38.25
N PRO A 212 -10.59 18.91 -37.32
CA PRO A 212 -10.06 18.89 -35.96
C PRO A 212 -10.55 17.65 -35.20
N LEU A 213 -9.64 16.96 -34.54
CA LEU A 213 -9.92 15.77 -33.72
C LEU A 213 -10.11 16.13 -32.25
N GLY A 214 -9.34 17.09 -31.74
CA GLY A 214 -9.43 17.54 -30.35
C GLY A 214 -8.11 18.12 -29.85
N LYS A 215 -8.07 18.46 -28.56
CA LYS A 215 -6.88 18.98 -27.88
C LYS A 215 -6.45 18.01 -26.78
N THR A 216 -5.15 17.81 -26.64
CA THR A 216 -4.56 16.96 -25.59
C THR A 216 -3.22 17.56 -25.13
N GLU A 217 -2.83 17.29 -23.89
CA GLU A 217 -1.52 17.64 -23.36
C GLU A 217 -0.53 16.48 -23.61
N PHE A 218 0.61 16.76 -24.24
CA PHE A 218 1.72 15.82 -24.28
C PHE A 218 2.75 16.18 -23.22
N ARG A 219 3.20 15.18 -22.47
CA ARG A 219 4.42 15.23 -21.67
C ARG A 219 5.46 14.32 -22.31
N VAL A 220 6.36 14.94 -23.07
CA VAL A 220 7.38 14.24 -23.84
C VAL A 220 8.64 14.11 -22.98
N SER A 221 9.12 12.87 -22.81
CA SER A 221 10.35 12.58 -22.09
C SER A 221 11.58 13.00 -22.90
N THR A 222 12.76 13.00 -22.26
CA THR A 222 14.03 13.26 -22.96
C THR A 222 14.51 12.05 -23.77
N PHE A 223 13.92 10.88 -23.56
CA PHE A 223 14.35 9.62 -24.12
C PHE A 223 13.73 9.35 -25.49
N ASP A 224 14.43 8.59 -26.32
CA ASP A 224 13.89 8.04 -27.57
C ASP A 224 13.05 6.80 -27.29
N ARG A 225 12.01 6.58 -28.10
CA ARG A 225 11.14 5.40 -28.06
C ARG A 225 11.93 4.10 -27.90
N ILE A 226 11.42 3.20 -27.06
CA ILE A 226 11.88 1.81 -27.03
C ILE A 226 11.30 1.08 -28.25
N ASP A 227 12.15 0.78 -29.23
CA ASP A 227 11.75 -0.04 -30.37
C ASP A 227 11.65 -1.52 -29.96
N VAL A 228 10.42 -1.99 -29.74
CA VAL A 228 10.12 -3.36 -29.32
C VAL A 228 10.68 -4.40 -30.30
N SER A 229 10.85 -4.07 -31.58
CA SER A 229 11.44 -4.98 -32.57
C SER A 229 12.93 -5.25 -32.35
N THR A 230 13.60 -4.43 -31.53
CA THR A 230 15.01 -4.59 -31.16
C THR A 230 15.22 -5.37 -29.86
N LEU A 231 14.14 -5.68 -29.14
CA LEU A 231 14.19 -6.46 -27.91
C LEU A 231 14.35 -7.96 -28.21
N PRO A 232 14.85 -8.76 -27.26
CA PRO A 232 14.97 -10.21 -27.43
C PRO A 232 13.65 -10.85 -27.87
N GLU A 233 13.73 -11.82 -28.78
CA GLU A 233 12.57 -12.57 -29.27
C GLU A 233 11.74 -13.17 -28.12
N GLY A 234 10.42 -13.04 -28.19
CA GLY A 234 9.50 -13.53 -27.15
C GLY A 234 9.29 -12.57 -25.96
N THR A 235 9.97 -11.42 -25.94
CA THR A 235 9.77 -10.38 -24.92
C THR A 235 8.29 -10.02 -24.79
N ASN A 236 7.77 -10.07 -23.57
CA ASN A 236 6.40 -9.68 -23.25
C ASN A 236 6.30 -8.69 -22.08
N LEU A 237 7.41 -8.37 -21.41
CA LEU A 237 7.52 -7.24 -20.49
C LEU A 237 8.79 -6.46 -20.79
N TYR A 238 8.69 -5.13 -20.75
CA TYR A 238 9.82 -4.26 -20.93
C TYR A 238 9.58 -2.90 -20.28
N GLY A 239 10.62 -2.07 -20.25
CA GLY A 239 10.48 -0.68 -19.83
C GLY A 239 11.83 -0.03 -19.61
N ARG A 240 11.83 1.07 -18.86
CA ARG A 240 13.02 1.87 -18.58
C ARG A 240 13.14 2.20 -17.10
N VAL A 241 14.35 2.12 -16.55
CA VAL A 241 14.69 2.70 -15.25
C VAL A 241 15.48 3.98 -15.45
N TYR A 242 15.07 5.07 -14.80
CA TYR A 242 15.69 6.38 -14.97
C TYR A 242 15.56 7.26 -13.72
N CYS A 243 16.33 8.35 -13.68
CA CYS A 243 16.24 9.41 -12.68
C CYS A 243 16.26 10.77 -13.39
N GLY A 244 15.12 11.46 -13.43
CA GLY A 244 14.96 12.67 -14.22
C GLY A 244 15.17 12.39 -15.72
N ASP A 245 16.14 13.04 -16.33
CA ASP A 245 16.52 12.85 -17.75
C ASP A 245 17.62 11.80 -17.95
N LYS A 246 18.10 11.17 -16.87
CA LYS A 246 19.21 10.22 -16.90
C LYS A 246 18.70 8.77 -16.84
N ALA A 247 19.02 7.99 -17.86
CA ALA A 247 18.87 6.55 -17.85
C ALA A 247 19.82 5.88 -16.83
N LEU A 248 19.36 4.83 -16.17
CA LEU A 248 20.16 4.08 -15.20
C LEU A 248 20.49 2.68 -15.72
N GLU A 249 21.78 2.43 -15.97
CA GLU A 249 22.32 1.15 -16.42
C GLU A 249 22.55 0.19 -15.25
N ASN A 250 22.52 -1.12 -15.51
CA ASN A 250 22.80 -2.20 -14.57
C ASN A 250 21.87 -2.27 -13.35
N VAL A 251 20.69 -1.62 -13.42
CA VAL A 251 19.67 -1.72 -12.38
C VAL A 251 18.92 -3.02 -12.54
N VAL A 252 18.74 -3.74 -11.44
CA VAL A 252 18.06 -5.04 -11.42
C VAL A 252 16.54 -4.85 -11.44
N VAL A 253 15.86 -5.56 -12.32
CA VAL A 253 14.39 -5.61 -12.44
C VAL A 253 13.95 -7.07 -12.39
N SER A 254 12.85 -7.34 -11.69
CA SER A 254 12.32 -8.68 -11.49
C SER A 254 10.80 -8.72 -11.52
N ASP A 255 10.24 -9.81 -12.05
CA ASP A 255 8.82 -10.16 -11.94
C ASP A 255 8.57 -11.20 -10.84
N GLY A 256 9.51 -11.42 -9.92
CA GLY A 256 9.44 -12.47 -8.89
C GLY A 256 9.91 -13.85 -9.34
N LEU A 257 10.36 -14.01 -10.59
CA LEU A 257 11.08 -15.21 -11.04
C LEU A 257 12.30 -14.84 -11.88
N GLN A 258 12.08 -14.04 -12.93
CA GLN A 258 13.12 -13.55 -13.81
C GLN A 258 13.85 -12.39 -13.17
N VAL A 259 15.18 -12.34 -13.31
CA VAL A 259 16.03 -11.26 -12.84
C VAL A 259 16.85 -10.76 -14.02
N VAL A 260 16.63 -9.51 -14.43
CA VAL A 260 17.33 -8.87 -15.55
C VAL A 260 17.98 -7.57 -15.11
N LYS A 261 18.94 -7.08 -15.89
CA LYS A 261 19.60 -5.78 -15.67
C LYS A 261 19.27 -4.83 -16.82
N THR A 262 19.12 -3.55 -16.52
CA THR A 262 18.95 -2.50 -17.54
C THR A 262 20.22 -2.31 -18.38
N ASP A 263 20.03 -1.98 -19.66
CA ASP A 263 21.10 -1.57 -20.58
C ASP A 263 21.56 -0.12 -20.33
N ALA A 264 22.54 0.35 -21.12
CA ALA A 264 23.07 1.73 -21.04
C ALA A 264 22.03 2.84 -21.29
N ARG A 265 20.88 2.51 -21.90
CA ARG A 265 19.74 3.41 -22.12
C ARG A 265 18.69 3.28 -21.02
N GLY A 266 18.98 2.49 -19.98
CA GLY A 266 18.09 2.18 -18.88
C GLY A 266 17.00 1.19 -19.25
N VAL A 267 17.04 0.60 -20.45
CA VAL A 267 15.99 -0.28 -20.97
C VAL A 267 16.18 -1.68 -20.41
N TRP A 268 15.10 -2.29 -19.93
CA TRP A 268 15.03 -3.68 -19.55
C TRP A 268 13.95 -4.40 -20.35
N SER A 269 14.10 -5.72 -20.49
CA SER A 269 13.10 -6.58 -21.12
C SER A 269 13.22 -8.01 -20.59
N MET A 270 12.12 -8.75 -20.57
CA MET A 270 12.09 -10.15 -20.14
C MET A 270 10.95 -10.92 -20.81
N ILE A 271 11.06 -12.25 -20.74
CA ILE A 271 9.98 -13.19 -21.05
C ILE A 271 9.42 -13.65 -19.70
N SER A 272 8.28 -13.09 -19.33
CA SER A 272 7.57 -13.37 -18.09
C SER A 272 6.44 -14.37 -18.30
N ASP A 273 6.15 -15.19 -17.29
CA ASP A 273 4.92 -15.99 -17.25
C ASP A 273 3.70 -15.20 -16.74
N LEU A 274 3.93 -13.97 -16.25
CA LEU A 274 2.95 -13.06 -15.66
C LEU A 274 2.28 -13.59 -14.38
N GLU A 275 2.81 -14.64 -13.73
CA GLU A 275 2.17 -15.28 -12.57
C GLU A 275 2.21 -14.44 -11.30
N SER A 276 3.20 -13.56 -11.13
CA SER A 276 3.38 -12.79 -9.88
C SER A 276 2.44 -11.58 -9.73
N ASP A 277 1.63 -11.26 -10.74
CA ASP A 277 0.76 -10.07 -10.83
C ASP A 277 1.46 -8.71 -10.82
N LEU A 278 2.79 -8.65 -10.78
CA LEU A 278 3.56 -7.41 -10.69
C LEU A 278 5.00 -7.55 -11.21
N VAL A 279 5.64 -6.40 -11.40
CA VAL A 279 7.08 -6.26 -11.67
C VAL A 279 7.67 -5.21 -10.74
N PHE A 280 8.90 -5.41 -10.25
CA PHE A 280 9.57 -4.49 -9.35
C PHE A 280 11.03 -4.25 -9.73
N VAL A 281 11.55 -3.09 -9.32
CA VAL A 281 12.97 -2.74 -9.44
C VAL A 281 13.65 -2.93 -8.10
N SER A 282 14.79 -3.62 -8.09
CA SER A 282 15.67 -3.64 -6.91
C SER A 282 16.34 -2.27 -6.82
N LEU A 283 15.93 -1.46 -5.84
CA LEU A 283 16.41 -0.09 -5.70
C LEU A 283 17.95 -0.08 -5.71
N PRO A 284 18.61 0.64 -6.62
CA PRO A 284 20.06 0.71 -6.64
C PRO A 284 20.57 1.65 -5.54
N GLN A 285 21.79 1.40 -5.06
CA GLN A 285 22.46 2.28 -4.10
C GLN A 285 22.42 3.75 -4.55
N GLY A 286 22.12 4.67 -3.63
CA GLY A 286 22.04 6.11 -3.92
C GLY A 286 20.76 6.55 -4.63
N TYR A 287 19.75 5.67 -4.74
CA TYR A 287 18.46 5.97 -5.31
C TYR A 287 17.31 5.45 -4.44
N GLU A 288 16.16 6.08 -4.58
CA GLU A 288 14.90 5.66 -3.98
C GLU A 288 13.73 5.85 -4.93
N SER A 289 12.64 5.12 -4.71
CA SER A 289 11.38 5.36 -5.41
C SER A 289 10.63 6.54 -4.79
N ASN A 290 9.63 7.04 -5.51
CA ASN A 290 8.58 7.84 -4.88
C ASN A 290 7.85 7.02 -3.80
N THR A 291 7.11 7.71 -2.94
CA THR A 291 6.29 7.10 -1.90
C THR A 291 4.86 7.59 -2.05
N GLU A 292 3.89 6.67 -2.05
CA GLU A 292 2.48 7.01 -1.89
C GLU A 292 2.09 6.77 -0.44
N GLU A 293 1.69 7.83 0.25
CA GLU A 293 1.55 7.85 1.71
C GLU A 293 2.86 7.43 2.39
N ALA A 294 2.96 6.17 2.83
CA ALA A 294 4.17 5.58 3.40
C ALA A 294 4.75 4.45 2.52
N ILE A 295 4.08 4.04 1.43
CA ILE A 295 4.45 2.85 0.65
C ILE A 295 5.41 3.22 -0.49
N PRO A 296 6.64 2.68 -0.51
CA PRO A 296 7.58 2.88 -1.61
C PRO A 296 7.06 2.29 -2.94
N GLN A 297 7.02 3.11 -4.00
CA GLN A 297 6.53 2.76 -5.34
C GLN A 297 7.66 2.24 -6.24
N PHE A 298 8.35 1.17 -5.82
CA PHE A 298 9.39 0.50 -6.62
C PHE A 298 8.84 -0.69 -7.43
N TYR A 299 7.51 -0.81 -7.55
CA TYR A 299 6.83 -1.87 -8.26
C TYR A 299 5.65 -1.32 -9.06
N HIS A 300 5.18 -2.11 -10.01
CA HIS A 300 3.93 -1.91 -10.74
C HIS A 300 3.12 -3.18 -10.73
N LEU A 301 1.82 -3.06 -10.46
CA LEU A 301 0.87 -4.15 -10.69
C LEU A 301 0.65 -4.33 -12.19
N PHE A 302 0.42 -5.57 -12.61
CA PHE A 302 0.08 -5.86 -13.99
C PHE A 302 -1.32 -5.35 -14.32
N GLU A 303 -1.41 -4.69 -15.47
CA GLU A 303 -2.64 -4.17 -16.03
C GLU A 303 -2.92 -4.94 -17.32
N GLN A 304 -4.19 -5.27 -17.56
CA GLN A 304 -4.57 -6.06 -18.72
C GLN A 304 -4.13 -5.36 -20.02
N GLY A 305 -3.35 -6.08 -20.84
CA GLY A 305 -2.87 -5.59 -22.13
C GLY A 305 -1.65 -4.66 -22.06
N ARG A 306 -1.27 -4.17 -20.87
CA ARG A 306 -0.05 -3.38 -20.68
C ARG A 306 1.18 -4.30 -20.68
N ARG A 307 2.25 -3.81 -21.30
CA ARG A 307 3.53 -4.53 -21.47
C ARG A 307 4.75 -3.68 -21.09
N ARG A 308 4.60 -2.35 -21.13
CA ARG A 308 5.64 -1.37 -20.77
C ARG A 308 5.46 -0.89 -19.33
N TYR A 309 6.51 -1.02 -18.52
CA TYR A 309 6.55 -0.56 -17.13
C TYR A 309 7.85 0.20 -16.86
N ASP A 310 7.74 1.51 -16.65
CA ASP A 310 8.91 2.36 -16.42
C ASP A 310 9.05 2.68 -14.92
N PHE A 311 10.28 2.76 -14.44
CA PHE A 311 10.61 3.09 -13.06
C PHE A 311 11.36 4.42 -13.00
N SER A 312 10.69 5.45 -12.49
CA SER A 312 11.32 6.74 -12.17
C SER A 312 11.82 6.74 -10.74
N LEU A 313 13.13 6.88 -10.57
CA LEU A 313 13.80 6.95 -9.27
C LEU A 313 14.26 8.37 -8.97
N ALA A 314 14.40 8.69 -7.69
CA ALA A 314 15.02 9.89 -7.18
C ALA A 314 16.41 9.57 -6.62
N LYS A 315 17.38 10.46 -6.84
CA LYS A 315 18.69 10.34 -6.20
C LYS A 315 18.56 10.66 -4.72
N CYS A 316 19.13 9.81 -3.87
CA CYS A 316 19.17 10.03 -2.42
C CYS A 316 20.58 9.76 -1.86
N ASP A 317 20.90 10.40 -0.73
CA ASP A 317 22.06 9.98 0.08
C ASP A 317 21.57 8.99 1.13
N ASN A 318 21.82 7.71 0.87
CA ASN A 318 21.52 6.60 1.76
C ASN A 318 22.78 5.87 2.24
N HIS A 319 23.95 6.53 2.24
CA HIS A 319 25.18 5.95 2.81
C HIS A 319 25.04 5.72 4.32
N ALA A 320 24.44 6.66 5.04
CA ALA A 320 24.11 6.53 6.45
C ALA A 320 22.61 6.76 6.67
N TYR A 321 21.95 5.80 7.31
CA TYR A 321 20.51 5.85 7.56
C TYR A 321 20.14 5.06 8.82
N VAL A 322 18.89 5.22 9.27
CA VAL A 322 18.30 4.38 10.32
C VAL A 322 17.19 3.55 9.71
N LEU A 323 17.20 2.24 9.97
CA LEU A 323 16.07 1.36 9.71
C LEU A 323 15.35 1.07 11.03
N MET A 324 14.08 1.46 11.11
CA MET A 324 13.19 1.12 12.23
C MET A 324 12.37 -0.11 11.87
N ALA A 325 12.58 -1.21 12.59
CA ALA A 325 11.94 -2.48 12.29
C ALA A 325 10.88 -2.81 13.34
N VAL A 326 9.67 -3.12 12.88
CA VAL A 326 8.53 -3.52 13.71
C VAL A 326 8.07 -4.91 13.31
N ALA A 327 7.46 -5.64 14.23
CA ALA A 327 6.86 -6.94 13.96
C ALA A 327 5.57 -7.09 14.76
N ASP A 328 4.60 -7.84 14.23
CA ASP A 328 3.41 -8.28 14.96
C ASP A 328 2.65 -7.12 15.62
N ILE A 329 2.35 -6.09 14.83
CA ILE A 329 1.54 -4.94 15.27
C ILE A 329 0.13 -5.43 15.60
N GLN A 330 -0.39 -6.35 14.79
CA GLN A 330 -1.65 -7.09 14.97
C GLN A 330 -2.77 -6.20 15.50
N ILE A 331 -3.33 -5.40 14.60
CA ILE A 331 -4.38 -4.44 14.91
C ILE A 331 -5.74 -4.97 14.46
N ASP A 332 -6.72 -4.71 15.32
CA ASP A 332 -8.15 -4.84 15.09
C ASP A 332 -8.86 -3.60 15.70
N ASN A 333 -10.14 -3.43 15.37
CA ASN A 333 -11.01 -2.45 16.03
C ASN A 333 -11.96 -3.10 17.05
N ASN A 334 -11.57 -4.24 17.64
CA ASN A 334 -12.40 -4.99 18.58
C ASN A 334 -12.10 -4.59 20.03
N SER A 335 -13.12 -4.39 20.86
CA SER A 335 -12.93 -4.24 22.31
C SER A 335 -12.87 -5.60 22.99
N ARG A 336 -12.07 -5.72 24.06
CA ARG A 336 -11.88 -6.98 24.79
C ARG A 336 -12.37 -6.83 26.22
N LEU A 337 -12.70 -7.94 26.87
CA LEU A 337 -13.24 -7.89 28.24
C LEU A 337 -12.21 -7.33 29.22
N MET A 338 -10.96 -7.79 29.12
CA MET A 338 -9.90 -7.38 30.04
C MET A 338 -9.25 -6.04 29.65
N VAL A 339 -9.26 -5.69 28.36
CA VAL A 339 -8.81 -4.38 27.85
C VAL A 339 -10.02 -3.70 27.22
N PRO A 340 -10.77 -2.85 27.95
CA PRO A 340 -12.01 -2.23 27.48
C PRO A 340 -11.77 -1.10 26.46
N GLN A 341 -10.75 -1.28 25.62
CA GLN A 341 -10.39 -0.46 24.48
C GLN A 341 -9.81 -1.38 23.39
N SER A 342 -9.92 -0.99 22.13
CA SER A 342 -9.41 -1.82 21.04
C SER A 342 -7.88 -1.89 21.00
N SER A 343 -7.34 -2.89 20.30
CA SER A 343 -5.91 -2.96 19.98
C SER A 343 -5.47 -1.71 19.21
N LEU A 344 -6.31 -1.20 18.29
CA LEU A 344 -6.12 0.09 17.62
C LEU A 344 -5.96 1.26 18.61
N MET A 345 -6.84 1.38 19.60
CA MET A 345 -6.73 2.44 20.62
C MET A 345 -5.43 2.31 21.42
N SER A 346 -5.05 1.09 21.78
CA SER A 346 -3.81 0.81 22.50
C SER A 346 -2.58 1.18 21.66
N CYS A 347 -2.60 0.87 20.36
CA CYS A 347 -1.58 1.27 19.40
C CYS A 347 -1.46 2.80 19.30
N GLN A 348 -2.58 3.50 19.12
CA GLN A 348 -2.66 4.96 19.02
C GLN A 348 -2.18 5.69 20.28
N GLN A 349 -2.37 5.10 21.46
CA GLN A 349 -2.01 5.72 22.74
C GLN A 349 -0.59 5.37 23.23
N ARG A 350 0.03 4.33 22.68
CA ARG A 350 1.31 3.79 23.18
C ARG A 350 2.37 3.74 22.09
N PHE A 351 2.16 2.91 21.08
CA PHE A 351 3.15 2.67 20.04
C PHE A 351 3.34 3.90 19.14
N ILE A 352 2.27 4.46 18.57
CA ILE A 352 2.38 5.60 17.64
C ILE A 352 3.09 6.79 18.29
N PRO A 353 2.72 7.25 19.50
CA PRO A 353 3.41 8.38 20.12
C PRO A 353 4.87 8.10 20.48
N ASP A 354 5.20 6.87 20.93
CA ASP A 354 6.58 6.50 21.23
C ASP A 354 7.43 6.43 19.96
N PHE A 355 6.91 5.85 18.88
CA PHE A 355 7.58 5.77 17.59
C PHE A 355 7.81 7.15 17.00
N GLN A 356 6.80 8.04 17.00
CA GLN A 356 6.94 9.45 16.59
C GLN A 356 7.95 10.21 17.45
N LYS A 357 7.95 9.99 18.77
CA LYS A 357 8.95 10.58 19.66
C LYS A 357 10.36 10.14 19.27
N THR A 358 10.56 8.84 19.03
CA THR A 358 11.86 8.31 18.60
C THR A 358 12.29 8.87 17.25
N LEU A 359 11.37 9.00 16.28
CA LEU A 359 11.64 9.65 14.99
C LEU A 359 12.16 11.09 15.20
N ASN A 360 11.49 11.85 16.06
CA ASN A 360 11.91 13.22 16.38
C ASN A 360 13.29 13.26 17.08
N GLU A 361 13.59 12.30 17.95
CA GLU A 361 14.89 12.18 18.62
C GLU A 361 16.04 11.79 17.67
N LEU A 362 15.74 11.03 16.61
CA LEU A 362 16.70 10.68 15.55
C LEU A 362 17.04 11.88 14.65
N GLY A 363 16.18 12.90 14.62
CA GLY A 363 16.44 14.18 13.97
C GLY A 363 16.50 14.07 12.44
N ALA A 364 17.48 14.74 11.83
CA ALA A 364 17.59 14.87 10.37
C ALA A 364 18.23 13.64 9.68
N LYS A 365 18.43 12.52 10.38
CA LYS A 365 18.93 11.28 9.76
C LYS A 365 17.95 10.83 8.66
N LYS A 366 18.45 10.17 7.61
CA LYS A 366 17.57 9.42 6.69
C LYS A 366 17.00 8.24 7.47
N ILE A 367 15.67 8.06 7.44
CA ILE A 367 14.99 7.00 8.18
C ILE A 367 14.09 6.24 7.21
N TYR A 368 14.17 4.91 7.29
CA TYR A 368 13.25 3.97 6.68
C TYR A 368 12.61 3.14 7.78
N ALA A 369 11.42 2.62 7.53
CA ALA A 369 10.78 1.62 8.39
C ALA A 369 10.53 0.31 7.63
N ILE A 370 10.43 -0.80 8.37
CA ILE A 370 10.06 -2.12 7.85
C ILE A 370 9.09 -2.78 8.82
N SER A 371 7.99 -3.33 8.30
CA SER A 371 7.11 -4.24 9.03
C SER A 371 7.49 -5.67 8.66
N LEU A 372 7.80 -6.50 9.65
CA LEU A 372 8.20 -7.90 9.48
C LEU A 372 6.99 -8.84 9.48
N GLY A 373 5.82 -8.38 9.06
CA GLY A 373 4.57 -9.14 9.01
C GLY A 373 3.68 -9.02 10.25
N ASP A 374 2.47 -9.56 10.10
CA ASP A 374 1.37 -9.55 11.05
C ASP A 374 0.99 -8.11 11.48
N MET A 375 0.70 -7.28 10.48
CA MET A 375 0.17 -5.94 10.74
C MET A 375 -1.30 -6.00 11.20
N LEU A 376 -2.05 -6.92 10.60
CA LEU A 376 -3.48 -7.13 10.83
C LEU A 376 -3.72 -8.41 11.64
N PHE A 377 -4.96 -8.57 12.10
CA PHE A 377 -5.49 -9.88 12.45
C PHE A 377 -6.42 -10.37 11.31
N ASP A 378 -6.11 -11.55 10.76
CA ASP A 378 -6.77 -12.19 9.59
C ASP A 378 -8.27 -11.87 9.42
N LYS A 379 -9.15 -12.49 10.21
CA LYS A 379 -10.61 -12.36 10.09
C LYS A 379 -11.12 -11.00 10.54
N HIS A 380 -10.31 -10.30 11.33
CA HIS A 380 -10.69 -9.04 11.95
C HIS A 380 -10.74 -7.89 10.95
N MET A 381 -10.08 -8.01 9.79
CA MET A 381 -10.25 -7.04 8.70
C MET A 381 -11.71 -6.91 8.28
N TYR A 382 -12.45 -8.02 8.25
CA TYR A 382 -13.88 -8.02 7.93
C TYR A 382 -14.77 -7.88 9.16
N GLN A 383 -14.43 -8.53 10.27
CA GLN A 383 -15.25 -8.50 11.49
C GLN A 383 -15.24 -7.14 12.19
N HIS A 384 -14.15 -6.37 12.05
CA HIS A 384 -13.96 -5.10 12.76
C HIS A 384 -13.50 -3.95 11.86
N GLN A 385 -13.61 -4.10 10.54
CA GLN A 385 -13.41 -3.01 9.56
C GLN A 385 -12.04 -2.33 9.72
N PHE A 386 -10.99 -3.13 9.83
CA PHE A 386 -9.61 -2.63 9.86
C PHE A 386 -8.74 -3.51 8.95
N GLY A 387 -8.62 -3.09 7.69
CA GLY A 387 -7.83 -3.74 6.66
C GLY A 387 -6.58 -2.95 6.29
N PHE A 388 -6.03 -3.24 5.11
CA PHE A 388 -4.79 -2.62 4.65
C PHE A 388 -4.91 -1.12 4.38
N ASP A 389 -6.08 -0.62 3.95
CA ASP A 389 -6.32 0.82 3.76
C ASP A 389 -6.25 1.59 5.09
N GLU A 390 -6.90 1.08 6.14
CA GLU A 390 -6.83 1.69 7.47
C GLU A 390 -5.41 1.61 8.05
N TYR A 391 -4.71 0.49 7.81
CA TYR A 391 -3.32 0.33 8.20
C TYR A 391 -2.40 1.35 7.50
N ARG A 392 -2.52 1.50 6.17
CA ARG A 392 -1.77 2.50 5.38
C ARG A 392 -1.98 3.91 5.92
N THR A 393 -3.24 4.27 6.19
CA THR A 393 -3.59 5.55 6.79
C THR A 393 -2.91 5.72 8.15
N MET A 394 -2.91 4.69 8.99
CA MET A 394 -2.27 4.73 10.31
C MET A 394 -0.77 4.98 10.21
N ILE A 395 -0.04 4.25 9.35
CA ILE A 395 1.42 4.40 9.24
C ILE A 395 1.83 5.70 8.51
N SER A 396 0.95 6.29 7.71
CA SER A 396 1.21 7.56 7.01
C SER A 396 1.61 8.70 7.97
N CYS A 397 1.15 8.64 9.23
CA CYS A 397 1.45 9.66 10.24
C CYS A 397 2.93 9.71 10.66
N PHE A 398 3.74 8.73 10.27
CA PHE A 398 5.18 8.71 10.53
C PHE A 398 5.98 9.51 9.50
N GLY A 399 5.42 9.78 8.30
CA GLY A 399 6.06 10.61 7.28
C GLY A 399 7.40 10.05 6.74
N ILE A 400 7.59 8.73 6.80
CA ILE A 400 8.78 8.04 6.31
C ILE A 400 8.38 6.85 5.42
N PRO A 401 9.25 6.42 4.48
CA PRO A 401 8.99 5.22 3.69
C PRO A 401 8.99 3.96 4.56
N PHE A 402 7.98 3.11 4.37
CA PHE A 402 7.70 1.92 5.16
C PHE A 402 7.64 0.70 4.23
N PHE A 403 8.62 -0.17 4.34
CA PHE A 403 8.70 -1.45 3.64
C PHE A 403 7.89 -2.52 4.38
N HIS A 404 7.53 -3.60 3.70
CA HIS A 404 6.68 -4.64 4.29
C HIS A 404 7.19 -6.05 3.92
N VAL A 405 7.06 -6.95 4.88
CA VAL A 405 7.05 -8.40 4.72
C VAL A 405 5.64 -8.86 5.07
N ILE A 406 5.14 -9.87 4.38
CA ILE A 406 3.84 -10.48 4.66
C ILE A 406 3.95 -11.47 5.83
N GLY A 407 3.01 -11.41 6.78
CA GLY A 407 2.87 -12.38 7.86
C GLY A 407 1.78 -13.42 7.59
N ASN A 408 1.66 -14.40 8.50
CA ASN A 408 0.67 -15.46 8.36
C ASN A 408 -0.76 -14.99 8.67
N HIS A 409 -0.94 -13.76 9.18
CA HIS A 409 -2.26 -13.13 9.35
C HIS A 409 -2.58 -12.06 8.30
N ASP A 410 -1.67 -11.75 7.37
CA ASP A 410 -1.82 -10.67 6.39
C ASP A 410 -2.36 -11.17 5.03
N TYR A 411 -3.40 -12.01 5.06
CA TYR A 411 -4.02 -12.60 3.87
C TYR A 411 -5.54 -12.40 3.88
N ASP A 412 -6.18 -12.55 2.72
CA ASP A 412 -7.64 -12.49 2.60
C ASP A 412 -8.29 -13.81 3.07
N PRO A 413 -9.00 -13.82 4.22
CA PRO A 413 -9.62 -15.02 4.76
C PRO A 413 -10.82 -15.56 3.97
N TYR A 414 -11.33 -14.86 2.95
CA TYR A 414 -12.38 -15.34 2.04
C TYR A 414 -11.85 -16.01 0.77
N ILE A 415 -10.55 -15.98 0.54
CA ILE A 415 -9.91 -16.56 -0.65
C ILE A 415 -9.15 -17.84 -0.27
N THR A 416 -9.11 -18.81 -1.17
CA THR A 416 -8.31 -20.05 -1.02
C THR A 416 -7.10 -19.99 -1.95
N GLY A 417 -5.97 -20.56 -1.51
CA GLY A 417 -4.76 -20.74 -2.30
C GLY A 417 -3.73 -19.63 -2.09
N ASP A 418 -2.47 -20.05 -1.95
CA ASP A 418 -1.36 -19.21 -1.50
C ASP A 418 -1.24 -17.87 -2.24
N HIS A 419 -1.09 -17.94 -3.57
CA HIS A 419 -0.94 -16.72 -4.37
C HIS A 419 -2.18 -15.80 -4.32
N ALA A 420 -3.37 -16.39 -4.40
CA ALA A 420 -4.63 -15.65 -4.51
C ALA A 420 -5.00 -14.95 -3.19
N THR A 421 -4.76 -15.60 -2.05
CA THR A 421 -5.04 -15.04 -0.70
C THR A 421 -4.25 -13.75 -0.44
N LYS A 422 -3.11 -13.57 -1.11
CA LYS A 422 -2.21 -12.44 -0.92
C LYS A 422 -2.44 -11.29 -1.91
N SER A 423 -3.46 -11.38 -2.77
CA SER A 423 -3.76 -10.33 -3.77
C SER A 423 -4.02 -8.97 -3.12
N THR A 424 -4.80 -8.92 -2.05
CA THR A 424 -5.11 -7.68 -1.33
C THR A 424 -3.85 -7.07 -0.72
N PHE A 425 -2.95 -7.88 -0.15
CA PHE A 425 -1.64 -7.40 0.31
C PHE A 425 -0.87 -6.75 -0.85
N ARG A 426 -0.74 -7.44 -1.99
CA ARG A 426 0.00 -6.94 -3.16
C ARG A 426 -0.54 -5.61 -3.67
N GLN A 427 -1.85 -5.45 -3.69
CA GLN A 427 -2.51 -4.23 -4.15
C GLN A 427 -2.24 -3.01 -3.25
N HIS A 428 -2.03 -3.23 -1.95
CA HIS A 428 -1.93 -2.14 -0.98
C HIS A 428 -0.49 -1.86 -0.54
N LEU A 429 0.35 -2.89 -0.44
CA LEU A 429 1.65 -2.84 0.21
C LEU A 429 2.81 -3.27 -0.69
N GLY A 430 2.52 -3.88 -1.84
CA GLY A 430 3.50 -4.26 -2.85
C GLY A 430 3.90 -5.74 -2.82
N PRO A 431 5.03 -6.10 -3.46
CA PRO A 431 5.45 -7.50 -3.60
C PRO A 431 5.59 -8.22 -2.26
N THR A 432 5.21 -9.51 -2.22
CA THR A 432 5.37 -10.33 -1.01
C THR A 432 6.82 -10.74 -0.76
N TYR A 433 7.65 -10.72 -1.81
CA TYR A 433 9.11 -10.87 -1.74
C TYR A 433 9.79 -10.02 -2.80
N TYR A 434 10.93 -9.41 -2.45
CA TYR A 434 11.66 -8.46 -3.29
C TYR A 434 13.05 -8.17 -2.70
N SER A 435 13.90 -7.50 -3.46
CA SER A 435 15.19 -6.99 -2.97
C SER A 435 15.28 -5.48 -3.18
N VAL A 436 16.05 -4.79 -2.34
CA VAL A 436 16.41 -3.37 -2.47
C VAL A 436 17.82 -3.15 -1.92
N ASN A 437 18.60 -2.25 -2.52
CA ASN A 437 19.87 -1.81 -1.94
C ASN A 437 19.65 -0.50 -1.18
N LEU A 438 19.62 -0.59 0.15
CA LEU A 438 19.61 0.59 1.01
C LEU A 438 21.06 0.92 1.36
N GLY A 439 21.61 1.94 0.69
CA GLY A 439 23.03 2.23 0.79
C GLY A 439 23.88 1.08 0.26
N GLU A 440 24.82 0.62 1.08
CA GLU A 440 25.72 -0.50 0.75
C GLU A 440 25.22 -1.85 1.27
N ILE A 441 23.98 -1.93 1.74
CA ILE A 441 23.36 -3.16 2.25
C ILE A 441 22.37 -3.68 1.23
N HIS A 442 22.49 -4.96 0.87
CA HIS A 442 21.51 -5.63 0.05
C HIS A 442 20.42 -6.22 0.95
N CYS A 443 19.24 -5.61 0.91
CA CYS A 443 18.09 -5.98 1.70
C CYS A 443 17.15 -6.87 0.90
N ILE A 444 16.64 -7.95 1.51
CA ILE A 444 15.79 -8.95 0.85
C ILE A 444 14.56 -9.19 1.73
N ALA A 445 13.36 -8.95 1.22
CA ALA A 445 12.12 -9.39 1.84
C ALA A 445 11.73 -10.78 1.30
N LEU A 446 11.40 -11.71 2.19
CA LEU A 446 10.97 -13.07 1.87
C LEU A 446 9.59 -13.36 2.48
N ASP A 447 8.73 -13.96 1.66
CA ASP A 447 7.45 -14.53 2.05
C ASP A 447 7.66 -16.00 2.41
N ASN A 448 7.79 -16.30 3.70
CA ASN A 448 8.04 -17.67 4.16
C ASN A 448 6.80 -18.38 4.70
N PHE A 449 5.62 -18.07 4.14
CA PHE A 449 4.39 -18.78 4.42
C PHE A 449 3.70 -19.23 3.15
N ARG A 450 3.34 -20.52 3.05
CA ARG A 450 2.32 -20.99 2.11
C ARG A 450 0.96 -20.93 2.79
N ILE A 451 0.02 -20.11 2.31
CA ILE A 451 -1.30 -19.92 2.90
C ILE A 451 -2.38 -20.59 2.03
N ASP A 452 -2.81 -21.79 2.41
CA ASP A 452 -3.84 -22.49 1.64
C ASP A 452 -5.26 -21.98 1.96
N ASN A 453 -5.52 -21.64 3.22
CA ASN A 453 -6.81 -21.16 3.73
C ASN A 453 -8.03 -21.99 3.25
N ASN A 454 -7.97 -23.31 3.49
CA ASN A 454 -8.92 -24.27 2.95
C ASN A 454 -10.38 -23.97 3.33
N GLY A 455 -11.29 -24.12 2.36
CA GLY A 455 -12.73 -23.98 2.54
C GLY A 455 -13.24 -22.54 2.53
N ALA A 456 -12.38 -21.56 2.25
CA ALA A 456 -12.78 -20.17 2.13
C ALA A 456 -13.64 -19.91 0.88
N ALA A 457 -14.59 -19.00 1.02
CA ALA A 457 -15.35 -18.42 -0.07
C ALA A 457 -15.84 -17.02 0.35
N GLU A 458 -16.41 -16.26 -0.58
CA GLU A 458 -17.01 -14.96 -0.27
C GLU A 458 -18.02 -15.09 0.89
N GLY A 459 -17.76 -14.37 1.99
CA GLY A 459 -18.56 -14.42 3.22
C GLY A 459 -18.37 -15.67 4.10
N ILE A 460 -17.46 -16.57 3.74
CA ILE A 460 -17.12 -17.79 4.48
C ILE A 460 -15.61 -17.78 4.75
N PHE A 461 -15.23 -17.55 6.02
CA PHE A 461 -13.83 -17.66 6.41
C PHE A 461 -13.32 -19.09 6.25
N GLY A 462 -12.18 -19.24 5.59
CA GLY A 462 -11.46 -20.51 5.59
C GLY A 462 -10.87 -20.87 6.96
N ASN A 463 -10.19 -22.01 6.98
CA ASN A 463 -9.57 -22.52 8.20
C ASN A 463 -8.23 -21.86 8.56
N GLY A 464 -7.70 -20.97 7.71
CA GLY A 464 -6.42 -20.31 7.92
C GLY A 464 -5.22 -21.24 7.94
N PHE A 465 -5.30 -22.40 7.30
CA PHE A 465 -4.18 -23.33 7.22
C PHE A 465 -3.01 -22.71 6.43
N TYR A 466 -1.82 -22.80 7.03
CA TYR A 466 -0.56 -22.38 6.42
C TYR A 466 0.56 -23.32 6.80
N GLU A 467 1.65 -23.31 6.01
CA GLU A 467 2.94 -23.94 6.31
C GLU A 467 4.05 -22.89 6.19
N THR A 468 5.14 -23.06 6.94
CA THR A 468 6.30 -22.16 6.87
C THR A 468 7.30 -22.71 5.87
N GLU A 469 7.32 -22.14 4.67
CA GLU A 469 8.21 -22.56 3.58
C GLU A 469 8.45 -21.42 2.59
N LEU A 470 9.54 -21.49 1.83
CA LEU A 470 9.75 -20.68 0.63
C LEU A 470 9.29 -21.49 -0.59
N SER A 471 8.47 -20.91 -1.47
CA SER A 471 8.13 -21.58 -2.73
C SER A 471 9.37 -21.79 -3.61
N GLU A 472 9.35 -22.82 -4.47
CA GLU A 472 10.44 -23.07 -5.44
C GLU A 472 10.68 -21.85 -6.35
N ARG A 473 9.60 -21.18 -6.76
CA ARG A 473 9.66 -19.94 -7.57
C ARG A 473 10.48 -18.86 -6.84
N GLN A 474 10.20 -18.64 -5.56
CA GLN A 474 10.91 -17.65 -4.75
C GLN A 474 12.36 -18.07 -4.48
N LEU A 475 12.64 -19.36 -4.24
CA LEU A 475 14.01 -19.86 -4.10
C LEU A 475 14.82 -19.68 -5.39
N GLN A 476 14.22 -19.91 -6.56
CA GLN A 476 14.85 -19.67 -7.85
C GLN A 476 15.15 -18.18 -8.05
N TRP A 477 14.19 -17.31 -7.76
CA TRP A 477 14.39 -15.86 -7.79
C TRP A 477 15.51 -15.43 -6.84
N LEU A 478 15.51 -15.90 -5.59
CA LEU A 478 16.51 -15.56 -4.57
C LEU A 478 17.93 -15.94 -5.04
N LYS A 479 18.09 -17.13 -5.62
CA LYS A 479 19.38 -17.57 -6.20
C LYS A 479 19.84 -16.64 -7.32
N ALA A 480 18.92 -16.20 -8.19
CA ALA A 480 19.21 -15.30 -9.30
C ALA A 480 19.54 -13.87 -8.82
N ASP A 481 18.81 -13.36 -7.83
CA ASP A 481 19.03 -12.05 -7.22
C ASP A 481 20.39 -11.99 -6.49
N LEU A 482 20.69 -12.99 -5.65
CA LEU A 482 21.99 -13.10 -4.96
C LEU A 482 23.17 -13.30 -5.91
N ALA A 483 22.94 -13.84 -7.12
CA ALA A 483 23.95 -13.95 -8.16
C ALA A 483 24.31 -12.58 -8.77
N THR A 484 23.46 -11.56 -8.60
CA THR A 484 23.79 -10.18 -9.01
C THR A 484 24.80 -9.52 -8.08
N ILE A 485 25.00 -10.07 -6.87
CA ILE A 485 25.95 -9.58 -5.87
C ILE A 485 27.26 -10.36 -5.95
N GLU A 486 28.22 -9.81 -6.71
CA GLU A 486 29.54 -10.42 -6.91
C GLU A 486 30.42 -10.34 -5.66
N ASP A 487 30.37 -9.23 -4.93
CA ASP A 487 31.12 -9.04 -3.69
C ASP A 487 30.38 -9.69 -2.51
N LYS A 488 30.79 -10.91 -2.13
CA LYS A 488 30.22 -11.66 -1.00
C LYS A 488 30.55 -11.07 0.39
N THR A 489 31.30 -9.96 0.45
CA THR A 489 31.47 -9.15 1.66
C THR A 489 30.42 -8.05 1.80
N THR A 490 29.56 -7.87 0.79
CA THR A 490 28.36 -7.02 0.88
C THR A 490 27.46 -7.55 1.98
N PRO A 491 27.09 -6.72 2.99
CA PRO A 491 26.16 -7.14 4.03
C PRO A 491 24.79 -7.49 3.42
N LEU A 492 24.26 -8.63 3.85
CA LEU A 492 22.87 -8.99 3.58
C LEU A 492 22.02 -8.67 4.80
N MET A 493 20.88 -8.04 4.55
CA MET A 493 19.82 -7.92 5.56
C MET A 493 18.55 -8.56 5.04
N ILE A 494 18.17 -9.71 5.60
CA ILE A 494 17.02 -10.48 5.16
C ILE A 494 15.86 -10.20 6.11
N TRP A 495 14.71 -9.84 5.57
CA TRP A 495 13.47 -9.59 6.29
C TRP A 495 12.51 -10.72 5.97
N MET A 496 12.02 -11.43 6.99
CA MET A 496 11.02 -12.50 6.84
C MET A 496 10.09 -12.49 8.06
N HIS A 497 8.95 -13.18 8.01
CA HIS A 497 8.04 -13.18 9.16
C HIS A 497 8.36 -14.32 10.14
N ALA A 498 8.37 -15.58 9.68
CA ALA A 498 8.73 -16.70 10.55
C ALA A 498 10.26 -16.78 10.76
N PRO A 499 10.76 -17.12 11.95
CA PRO A 499 12.20 -17.17 12.17
C PRO A 499 12.88 -18.34 11.46
N LEU A 500 14.10 -18.12 10.96
CA LEU A 500 14.99 -19.15 10.42
C LEU A 500 15.55 -20.05 11.52
N THR A 501 15.92 -19.46 12.65
CA THR A 501 16.48 -20.18 13.80
C THR A 501 15.41 -20.46 14.84
N ALA A 502 15.54 -21.58 15.55
CA ALA A 502 14.66 -21.89 16.65
C ALA A 502 14.96 -20.97 17.85
N CYS A 503 13.93 -20.28 18.34
CA CYS A 503 13.99 -19.46 19.54
C CYS A 503 13.76 -20.32 20.80
N ARG A 504 13.88 -19.69 21.97
CA ARG A 504 13.57 -20.28 23.28
C ARG A 504 14.41 -21.51 23.63
N GLN A 505 15.67 -21.49 23.21
CA GLN A 505 16.65 -22.52 23.52
C GLN A 505 18.05 -21.89 23.69
N LEU A 506 18.93 -22.59 24.41
CA LEU A 506 20.32 -22.14 24.63
C LEU A 506 21.29 -22.62 23.54
N THR A 507 20.93 -23.70 22.84
CA THR A 507 21.76 -24.26 21.77
C THR A 507 21.21 -23.80 20.42
N PRO A 508 22.04 -23.22 19.54
CA PRO A 508 21.61 -22.86 18.19
C PRO A 508 21.03 -24.06 17.43
N ALA A 509 19.85 -23.90 16.85
CA ALA A 509 19.24 -24.84 15.90
C ALA A 509 18.43 -24.06 14.86
N LEU A 510 18.20 -24.66 13.70
CA LEU A 510 17.21 -24.15 12.74
C LEU A 510 15.79 -24.35 13.29
N ASN A 511 14.87 -23.51 12.85
CA ASN A 511 13.46 -23.64 13.17
C ASN A 511 12.91 -24.93 12.52
N PRO A 512 12.50 -25.94 13.31
CA PRO A 512 12.03 -27.21 12.74
C PRO A 512 10.68 -27.09 12.01
N ALA A 513 9.93 -26.00 12.20
CA ALA A 513 8.70 -25.75 11.48
C ALA A 513 8.91 -25.11 10.10
N PHE A 514 10.11 -24.59 9.82
CA PHE A 514 10.44 -23.99 8.53
C PHE A 514 11.02 -25.08 7.61
N GLU A 515 10.15 -25.63 6.74
CA GLU A 515 10.39 -26.88 6.03
C GLU A 515 11.69 -26.89 5.22
N ASN A 516 11.96 -25.81 4.49
CA ASN A 516 13.14 -25.65 3.65
C ASN A 516 14.12 -24.58 4.17
N ALA A 517 14.19 -24.40 5.50
CA ALA A 517 15.16 -23.52 6.17
C ALA A 517 16.62 -23.76 5.70
N GLN A 518 17.00 -25.02 5.50
CA GLN A 518 18.36 -25.36 5.07
C GLN A 518 18.66 -24.86 3.65
N GLU A 519 17.67 -24.83 2.75
CA GLU A 519 17.85 -24.31 1.39
C GLU A 519 18.09 -22.80 1.39
N LEU A 520 17.39 -22.06 2.27
CA LEU A 520 17.69 -20.65 2.50
C LEU A 520 19.13 -20.48 2.97
N VAL A 521 19.57 -21.24 3.98
CA VAL A 521 20.96 -21.22 4.47
C VAL A 521 21.96 -21.47 3.35
N ASP A 522 21.70 -22.47 2.50
CA ASP A 522 22.57 -22.81 1.37
C ASP A 522 22.68 -21.69 0.33
N CYS A 523 21.65 -20.86 0.18
CA CYS A 523 21.69 -19.69 -0.71
C CYS A 523 22.59 -18.56 -0.17
N ILE A 524 22.71 -18.42 1.16
CA ILE A 524 23.33 -17.24 1.80
C ILE A 524 24.66 -17.53 2.50
N ARG A 525 25.03 -18.81 2.68
CA ARG A 525 26.19 -19.22 3.49
C ARG A 525 27.54 -18.67 3.02
N ASP A 526 27.66 -18.32 1.75
CA ASP A 526 28.90 -17.78 1.17
C ASP A 526 29.10 -16.28 1.48
N PHE A 527 28.08 -15.59 2.01
CA PHE A 527 28.18 -14.20 2.44
C PHE A 527 28.78 -14.10 3.84
N THR A 528 29.64 -13.10 4.06
CA THR A 528 30.41 -12.99 5.32
C THR A 528 29.70 -12.20 6.41
N ASN A 529 28.56 -11.58 6.11
CA ASN A 529 27.79 -10.76 7.05
C ASN A 529 26.31 -10.81 6.67
N VAL A 530 25.53 -11.63 7.39
CA VAL A 530 24.10 -11.77 7.17
C VAL A 530 23.36 -11.51 8.46
N LEU A 531 22.43 -10.54 8.42
CA LEU A 531 21.52 -10.25 9.49
C LEU A 531 20.08 -10.51 9.03
N ILE A 532 19.43 -11.48 9.65
CA ILE A 532 18.02 -11.78 9.44
C ILE A 532 17.20 -11.03 10.49
N LEU A 533 16.11 -10.40 10.07
CA LEU A 533 15.10 -9.81 10.94
C LEU A 533 13.80 -10.60 10.79
N SER A 534 13.24 -11.07 11.91
CA SER A 534 12.01 -11.87 11.96
C SER A 534 11.02 -11.43 13.04
N GLY A 535 9.82 -12.00 13.04
CA GLY A 535 8.73 -11.75 14.00
C GLY A 535 8.00 -13.03 14.43
N HIS A 536 6.67 -13.06 14.35
CA HIS A 536 5.79 -14.24 14.44
C HIS A 536 5.66 -14.89 15.83
N TRP A 537 6.74 -15.01 16.61
CA TRP A 537 6.71 -15.70 17.90
C TRP A 537 6.50 -14.82 19.12
N HIS A 538 6.30 -13.51 18.93
CA HIS A 538 6.00 -12.55 20.00
C HIS A 538 6.99 -12.58 21.18
N ASN A 539 8.27 -12.84 20.89
CA ASN A 539 9.35 -12.80 21.88
C ASN A 539 10.59 -12.14 21.28
N ASN A 540 11.44 -11.59 22.14
CA ASN A 540 12.70 -11.00 21.71
C ASN A 540 13.81 -12.05 21.78
N HIS A 541 14.49 -12.33 20.67
CA HIS A 541 15.58 -13.32 20.65
C HIS A 541 16.63 -12.99 19.59
N THR A 542 17.90 -13.28 19.90
CA THR A 542 18.97 -13.30 18.91
C THR A 542 19.40 -14.75 18.66
N GLY A 543 19.21 -15.19 17.42
CA GLY A 543 19.61 -16.49 16.93
C GLY A 543 20.94 -16.44 16.19
N ILE A 544 21.62 -17.60 16.15
CA ILE A 544 22.80 -17.83 15.30
C ILE A 544 22.51 -19.07 14.46
N CYS A 545 22.77 -19.02 13.16
CA CYS A 545 22.62 -20.20 12.32
C CYS A 545 23.63 -21.29 12.73
N PRO A 546 23.19 -22.54 12.95
CA PRO A 546 24.11 -23.64 13.28
C PRO A 546 25.17 -23.82 12.19
N GLY A 547 26.44 -23.85 12.58
CA GLY A 547 27.58 -23.99 11.66
C GLY A 547 27.99 -22.72 10.92
N TYR A 548 27.23 -21.63 11.02
CA TYR A 548 27.46 -20.38 10.28
C TYR A 548 27.27 -19.15 11.19
N SER A 549 28.29 -18.84 12.00
CA SER A 549 28.22 -17.74 12.99
C SER A 549 28.09 -16.33 12.38
N GLN A 550 28.37 -16.20 11.09
CA GLN A 550 28.18 -14.98 10.32
C GLN A 550 26.72 -14.72 9.92
N ILE A 551 25.84 -15.73 10.07
CA ILE A 551 24.39 -15.59 9.87
C ILE A 551 23.75 -15.46 11.25
N GLN A 552 23.35 -14.23 11.57
CA GLN A 552 22.66 -13.89 12.82
C GLN A 552 21.22 -13.53 12.52
N GLU A 553 20.33 -13.83 13.46
CA GLU A 553 18.91 -13.49 13.35
C GLU A 553 18.48 -12.69 14.57
N HIS A 554 17.71 -11.62 14.37
CA HIS A 554 16.97 -10.94 15.41
C HIS A 554 15.49 -11.22 15.22
N ASN A 555 14.95 -12.08 16.07
CA ASN A 555 13.52 -12.18 16.26
C ASN A 555 13.05 -11.00 17.12
N LEU A 556 12.31 -10.08 16.53
CA LEU A 556 11.81 -8.91 17.23
C LEU A 556 10.66 -9.30 18.15
N GLY A 557 10.61 -8.62 19.31
CA GLY A 557 9.43 -8.66 20.15
C GLY A 557 8.26 -8.00 19.42
N ALA A 558 7.05 -8.50 19.65
CA ALA A 558 5.86 -7.96 19.04
C ALA A 558 5.59 -6.53 19.54
N VAL A 559 5.22 -5.63 18.62
CA VAL A 559 4.70 -4.30 18.99
C VAL A 559 3.44 -4.45 19.85
N SER A 560 2.60 -5.44 19.55
CA SER A 560 1.43 -5.80 20.36
C SER A 560 1.78 -6.42 21.72
N GLY A 561 3.04 -6.78 21.98
CA GLY A 561 3.44 -7.58 23.12
C GLY A 561 2.68 -8.92 23.13
N ALA A 562 1.98 -9.22 24.21
CA ALA A 562 1.08 -10.36 24.26
C ALA A 562 -0.28 -10.05 23.60
N LEU A 563 -0.29 -9.80 22.29
CA LEU A 563 -1.50 -9.56 21.49
C LEU A 563 -2.36 -8.39 22.01
N TRP A 564 -1.76 -7.34 22.57
CA TRP A 564 -2.44 -6.22 23.25
C TRP A 564 -3.27 -6.59 24.50
N TYR A 565 -3.05 -7.76 25.11
CA TYR A 565 -3.65 -8.11 26.41
C TYR A 565 -2.86 -7.49 27.57
N ASN A 566 -1.53 -7.53 27.50
CA ASN A 566 -0.66 -6.97 28.54
C ASN A 566 -0.22 -5.56 28.18
N VAL A 567 -1.11 -4.57 28.34
CA VAL A 567 -0.86 -3.16 27.99
C VAL A 567 -0.78 -2.29 29.26
N LYS A 568 0.15 -1.32 29.27
CA LYS A 568 0.32 -0.39 30.40
C LYS A 568 -0.99 0.30 30.77
N GLY A 569 -1.36 0.22 32.04
CA GLY A 569 -2.62 0.73 32.59
C GLY A 569 -3.68 -0.36 32.79
N PHE A 570 -3.60 -1.45 32.03
CA PHE A 570 -4.44 -2.65 32.17
C PHE A 570 -3.64 -3.89 32.61
N ASN A 571 -2.31 -3.78 32.65
CA ASN A 571 -1.37 -4.79 33.12
C ASN A 571 -1.23 -4.86 34.66
N GLY A 572 -2.18 -4.31 35.41
CA GLY A 572 -2.10 -4.19 36.87
C GLY A 572 -1.10 -3.12 37.32
N SER A 573 -0.33 -3.41 38.37
CA SER A 573 0.67 -2.47 38.92
C SER A 573 2.03 -2.54 38.23
N LEU A 574 2.11 -3.16 37.05
CA LEU A 574 3.36 -3.33 36.30
C LEU A 574 3.73 -2.06 35.52
N GLU A 575 5.03 -1.79 35.42
CA GLU A 575 5.58 -0.55 34.84
C GLU A 575 5.26 -0.37 33.34
N TYR A 576 5.22 -1.48 32.58
CA TYR A 576 5.10 -1.50 31.12
C TYR A 576 4.33 -2.73 30.62
N GLY A 577 3.78 -2.63 29.40
CA GLY A 577 3.21 -3.77 28.69
C GLY A 577 4.29 -4.64 28.05
N ALA A 578 4.09 -5.96 28.00
CA ALA A 578 5.13 -6.90 27.60
C ALA A 578 4.60 -8.11 26.82
N GLY A 579 5.48 -8.73 26.04
CA GLY A 579 5.31 -10.06 25.46
C GLY A 579 5.34 -11.17 26.50
N THR A 580 5.05 -12.40 26.05
CA THR A 580 4.95 -13.57 26.94
C THR A 580 6.30 -14.01 27.53
N ASP A 581 7.41 -13.51 27.00
CA ASP A 581 8.78 -13.67 27.48
C ASP A 581 9.22 -12.54 28.44
N GLY A 582 8.32 -11.59 28.74
CA GLY A 582 8.60 -10.44 29.61
C GLY A 582 9.28 -9.25 28.93
N SER A 583 9.68 -9.40 27.67
CA SER A 583 10.23 -8.29 26.88
C SER A 583 9.17 -7.20 26.72
N PRO A 584 9.47 -5.92 27.00
CA PRO A 584 8.52 -4.83 26.79
C PRO A 584 8.06 -4.79 25.33
N MET A 585 6.84 -4.31 25.09
CA MET A 585 6.41 -3.89 23.75
C MET A 585 7.42 -2.91 23.15
N GLY A 586 7.74 -3.02 21.87
CA GLY A 586 8.80 -2.20 21.28
C GLY A 586 9.14 -2.56 19.85
N TYR A 587 10.28 -2.04 19.39
CA TYR A 587 10.73 -2.16 18.00
C TYR A 587 12.26 -2.09 17.92
N GLY A 588 12.82 -2.63 16.84
CA GLY A 588 14.24 -2.57 16.55
C GLY A 588 14.64 -1.24 15.91
N ILE A 589 15.81 -0.73 16.26
CA ILE A 589 16.43 0.42 15.61
C ILE A 589 17.81 -0.02 15.14
N TYR A 590 18.04 0.06 13.84
CA TYR A 590 19.30 -0.27 13.20
C TYR A 590 19.90 1.02 12.63
N GLU A 591 21.07 1.42 13.11
CA GLU A 591 21.82 2.57 12.62
C GLU A 591 22.92 2.07 11.67
N ILE A 592 22.82 2.47 10.40
CA ILE A 592 23.70 2.06 9.32
C ILE A 592 24.66 3.20 8.98
N ASP A 593 25.94 2.86 8.79
CA ASP A 593 27.00 3.74 8.30
C ASP A 593 27.86 2.95 7.29
N GLY A 594 27.55 3.12 6.00
CA GLY A 594 28.05 2.28 4.91
C GLY A 594 27.67 0.82 5.13
N ARG A 595 28.68 -0.04 5.29
CA ARG A 595 28.50 -1.49 5.54
C ARG A 595 28.36 -1.87 7.02
N LYS A 596 28.46 -0.91 7.95
CA LYS A 596 28.41 -1.16 9.39
C LYS A 596 26.98 -1.02 9.89
N ILE A 597 26.54 -1.99 10.68
CA ILE A 597 25.22 -2.00 11.31
C ILE A 597 25.41 -1.98 12.82
N ARG A 598 24.86 -0.96 13.48
CA ARG A 598 24.66 -0.93 14.93
C ARG A 598 23.18 -1.07 15.22
N TRP A 599 22.80 -1.65 16.36
CA TRP A 599 21.39 -1.79 16.68
C TRP A 599 21.10 -1.64 18.16
N ARG A 600 19.83 -1.39 18.45
CA ARG A 600 19.23 -1.45 19.77
C ARG A 600 17.76 -1.79 19.65
N TYR A 601 17.19 -2.34 20.71
CA TYR A 601 15.74 -2.44 20.86
C TYR A 601 15.22 -1.24 21.65
N LYS A 602 14.17 -0.60 21.17
CA LYS A 602 13.49 0.49 21.86
C LYS A 602 12.17 -0.02 22.43
N ALA A 603 12.15 -0.21 23.75
CA ALA A 603 10.93 -0.49 24.49
C ALA A 603 10.02 0.75 24.52
N CYS A 604 8.76 0.59 24.16
CA CYS A 604 7.73 1.63 24.26
C CYS A 604 7.57 2.11 25.71
N ASP A 605 7.32 3.40 25.90
CA ASP A 605 7.13 4.06 27.21
C ASP A 605 8.35 4.04 28.16
N LEU A 606 9.45 3.37 27.78
CA LEU A 606 10.68 3.29 28.56
C LEU A 606 11.79 4.14 27.95
N ASP A 607 12.75 4.55 28.79
CA ASP A 607 13.96 5.23 28.35
C ASP A 607 14.77 4.34 27.41
N LYS A 608 15.44 4.94 26.42
CA LYS A 608 16.26 4.21 25.43
C LYS A 608 17.38 3.35 26.04
N ASN A 609 17.78 3.64 27.29
CA ASN A 609 18.81 2.90 28.01
C ASN A 609 18.23 1.75 28.87
N ARG A 610 16.92 1.52 28.87
CA ARG A 610 16.29 0.42 29.64
C ARG A 610 16.29 -0.88 28.84
N VAL A 611 17.40 -1.63 28.93
CA VAL A 611 17.63 -2.90 28.21
C VAL A 611 17.39 -4.17 29.05
N PHE A 612 17.05 -4.01 30.34
CA PHE A 612 16.78 -5.15 31.21
C PHE A 612 15.82 -4.79 32.37
N THR A 613 15.32 -5.82 33.05
CA THR A 613 14.72 -5.70 34.38
C THR A 613 15.28 -6.74 35.33
N ALA A 614 15.66 -6.28 36.51
CA ALA A 614 16.18 -7.10 37.59
C ALA A 614 15.13 -7.34 38.68
N TYR A 615 15.19 -8.53 39.26
CA TYR A 615 14.25 -9.04 40.26
C TYR A 615 15.01 -9.51 41.49
N ASP A 616 14.56 -9.06 42.66
CA ASP A 616 14.87 -9.70 43.93
C ASP A 616 13.86 -10.81 44.16
N MET A 617 14.28 -12.06 43.92
CA MET A 617 13.37 -13.21 43.97
C MET A 617 12.92 -13.56 45.39
N ASN A 618 13.43 -12.89 46.44
CA ASN A 618 12.89 -12.99 47.79
C ASN A 618 11.56 -12.24 47.96
N LYS A 619 11.28 -11.25 47.09
CA LYS A 619 10.06 -10.41 47.13
C LYS A 619 8.92 -10.95 46.27
N LEU A 620 9.17 -12.02 45.53
CA LEU A 620 8.24 -12.58 44.55
C LEU A 620 7.64 -13.90 45.07
N ASP A 621 6.70 -14.46 44.31
CA ASP A 621 6.06 -15.72 44.68
C ASP A 621 7.11 -16.85 44.75
N PRO A 622 7.25 -17.54 45.90
CA PRO A 622 8.28 -18.56 46.08
C PRO A 622 8.08 -19.81 45.19
N THR A 623 6.94 -19.94 44.50
CA THR A 623 6.73 -20.98 43.50
C THR A 623 7.44 -20.71 42.18
N TRP A 624 7.94 -19.49 41.97
CA TRP A 624 8.67 -19.07 40.78
C TRP A 624 10.17 -19.10 40.95
N LYS A 625 10.73 -19.80 41.94
CA LYS A 625 12.16 -20.07 42.06
C LYS A 625 12.39 -21.45 42.63
N ASP A 626 13.61 -21.97 42.50
CA ASP A 626 14.00 -23.18 43.24
C ASP A 626 13.96 -22.86 44.75
N LYS A 627 13.17 -23.62 45.50
CA LYS A 627 13.00 -23.44 46.95
C LYS A 627 14.30 -23.66 47.73
N ASN A 628 15.28 -24.35 47.15
CA ASN A 628 16.59 -24.57 47.74
C ASN A 628 17.54 -23.39 47.53
N ILE A 629 17.20 -22.44 46.65
CA ILE A 629 18.01 -21.26 46.38
C ILE A 629 17.41 -20.07 47.13
N GLN A 630 18.15 -19.59 48.14
CA GLN A 630 17.84 -18.37 48.87
C GLN A 630 18.56 -17.18 48.22
N ASN A 631 18.01 -15.97 48.35
CA ASN A 631 18.68 -14.73 47.92
C ASN A 631 19.07 -14.68 46.44
N GLU A 632 18.25 -15.28 45.57
CA GLU A 632 18.44 -15.22 44.13
C GLU A 632 18.08 -13.84 43.58
N ILE A 633 18.97 -13.29 42.77
CA ILE A 633 18.73 -12.17 41.86
C ILE A 633 18.55 -12.74 40.47
N LEU A 634 17.50 -12.32 39.77
CA LEU A 634 17.21 -12.72 38.40
C LEU A 634 17.13 -11.46 37.52
N VAL A 635 17.72 -11.51 36.33
CA VAL A 635 17.77 -10.38 35.39
C VAL A 635 17.30 -10.84 34.03
N ASN A 636 16.27 -10.20 33.50
CA ASN A 636 15.77 -10.41 32.14
C ASN A 636 16.42 -9.34 31.24
N VAL A 637 17.31 -9.73 30.32
CA VAL A 637 18.08 -8.84 29.44
C VAL A 637 17.56 -8.93 28.01
N TRP A 638 16.58 -8.10 27.68
CA TRP A 638 15.99 -8.07 26.34
C TRP A 638 16.76 -7.15 25.38
N GLY A 639 16.35 -7.19 24.11
CA GLY A 639 16.68 -6.16 23.16
C GLY A 639 17.84 -6.49 22.23
N GLY A 640 17.96 -7.76 21.85
CA GLY A 640 19.05 -8.26 21.03
C GLY A 640 20.23 -8.80 21.82
N TRP A 641 20.00 -9.30 23.05
CA TRP A 641 21.02 -10.05 23.80
C TRP A 641 21.67 -11.10 22.91
N ASP A 642 23.00 -11.15 22.93
CA ASP A 642 23.79 -12.17 22.25
C ASP A 642 25.07 -12.49 23.04
N SER A 643 25.81 -13.49 22.57
CA SER A 643 27.00 -14.00 23.26
C SER A 643 28.16 -13.00 23.46
N GLN A 644 28.17 -11.84 22.78
CA GLN A 644 29.19 -10.80 22.94
C GLN A 644 28.85 -9.79 24.05
N TRP A 645 27.60 -9.78 24.53
CA TRP A 645 27.19 -8.96 25.66
C TRP A 645 27.72 -9.54 26.97
N LYS A 646 27.77 -8.70 28.01
CA LYS A 646 28.19 -9.10 29.36
C LYS A 646 27.14 -8.70 30.38
N VAL A 647 26.77 -9.63 31.25
CA VAL A 647 25.88 -9.38 32.40
C VAL A 647 26.67 -9.62 33.67
N GLU A 648 26.79 -8.59 34.48
CA GLU A 648 27.55 -8.59 35.72
C GLU A 648 26.61 -8.17 36.86
N ILE A 649 26.68 -8.88 37.99
CA ILE A 649 25.89 -8.61 39.19
C ILE A 649 26.86 -8.52 40.36
N PHE A 650 26.72 -7.49 41.19
CA PHE A 650 27.61 -7.22 42.32
C PHE A 650 26.84 -7.23 43.63
N GLU A 651 27.41 -7.84 44.68
CA GLU A 651 26.98 -7.74 46.08
C GLU A 651 28.01 -6.91 46.84
N ASP A 652 27.61 -5.78 47.43
CA ASP A 652 28.51 -4.87 48.16
C ASP A 652 29.77 -4.48 47.34
N SER A 653 29.59 -4.24 46.04
CA SER A 653 30.63 -3.97 45.03
C SER A 653 31.56 -5.15 44.66
N LEU A 654 31.29 -6.35 45.16
CA LEU A 654 32.02 -7.58 44.79
C LEU A 654 31.26 -8.35 43.71
N PRO A 655 31.92 -8.81 42.63
CA PRO A 655 31.24 -9.53 41.55
C PRO A 655 30.74 -10.90 42.00
N LEU A 656 29.53 -11.26 41.56
CA LEU A 656 28.93 -12.57 41.77
C LEU A 656 29.13 -13.47 40.54
N THR A 657 28.98 -14.78 40.74
CA THR A 657 28.90 -15.72 39.62
C THR A 657 27.52 -15.64 38.98
N VAL A 658 27.47 -15.15 37.75
CA VAL A 658 26.25 -15.05 36.93
C VAL A 658 26.08 -16.30 36.08
N LYS A 659 24.85 -16.81 35.99
CA LYS A 659 24.47 -17.94 35.14
C LYS A 659 23.36 -17.55 34.18
N GLN A 660 23.51 -17.88 32.90
CA GLN A 660 22.42 -17.80 31.93
C GLN A 660 21.49 -19.00 32.10
N GLU A 661 20.17 -18.78 32.12
CA GLU A 661 19.18 -19.81 32.37
C GLU A 661 17.96 -19.68 31.44
N MET A 662 17.29 -20.80 31.18
CA MET A 662 15.96 -20.79 30.54
C MET A 662 14.90 -20.60 31.61
N ARG A 663 14.37 -19.39 31.77
CA ARG A 663 13.34 -19.08 32.77
C ARG A 663 12.21 -18.24 32.21
N LYS A 664 11.07 -18.24 32.91
CA LYS A 664 9.93 -17.37 32.61
C LYS A 664 10.09 -16.05 33.34
N ASP A 665 9.62 -14.97 32.72
CA ASP A 665 9.64 -13.64 33.32
C ASP A 665 8.71 -13.53 34.55
N PRO A 666 9.21 -13.09 35.72
CA PRO A 666 8.39 -12.99 36.91
C PRO A 666 7.28 -11.93 36.85
N ASN A 667 7.50 -10.80 36.17
CA ASN A 667 6.44 -9.78 36.01
C ASN A 667 5.30 -10.34 35.15
N TYR A 668 5.62 -11.04 34.06
CA TYR A 668 4.60 -11.65 33.21
C TYR A 668 3.86 -12.78 33.94
N LEU A 669 4.55 -13.61 34.72
CA LEU A 669 3.91 -14.59 35.61
C LEU A 669 2.94 -13.93 36.60
N GLN A 670 3.34 -12.79 37.17
CA GLN A 670 2.50 -12.01 38.08
C GLN A 670 1.26 -11.46 37.37
N TYR A 671 1.43 -10.90 36.18
CA TYR A 671 0.33 -10.43 35.33
C TYR A 671 -0.68 -11.55 35.04
N VAL A 672 -0.20 -12.70 34.57
CA VAL A 672 -1.06 -13.85 34.26
C VAL A 672 -1.87 -14.27 35.49
N LYS A 673 -1.20 -14.43 36.64
CA LYS A 673 -1.83 -14.92 37.88
C LYS A 673 -2.82 -13.92 38.49
N ARG A 674 -2.51 -12.62 38.46
CA ARG A 674 -3.25 -11.59 39.21
C ARG A 674 -4.21 -10.76 38.37
N VAL A 675 -4.02 -10.72 37.05
CA VAL A 675 -4.79 -9.88 36.14
C VAL A 675 -5.49 -10.72 35.07
N TYR A 676 -4.73 -11.48 34.28
CA TYR A 676 -5.31 -12.22 33.14
C TYR A 676 -6.31 -13.29 33.60
N ILE A 677 -5.87 -14.27 34.41
CA ILE A 677 -6.75 -15.38 34.85
C ILE A 677 -7.99 -14.87 35.59
N PRO A 678 -7.89 -13.92 36.56
CA PRO A 678 -9.05 -13.39 37.24
C PRO A 678 -10.02 -12.59 36.37
N SER A 679 -9.59 -12.09 35.20
CA SER A 679 -10.46 -11.34 34.28
C SER A 679 -11.56 -12.21 33.66
N GLY A 680 -11.34 -13.54 33.59
CA GLY A 680 -12.25 -14.47 32.94
C GLY A 680 -12.23 -14.42 31.41
N ASP A 681 -11.31 -13.65 30.80
CA ASP A 681 -11.11 -13.58 29.36
C ASP A 681 -10.47 -14.91 28.86
N ASP A 682 -11.09 -15.53 27.86
CA ASP A 682 -10.68 -16.82 27.28
C ASP A 682 -10.26 -16.71 25.81
N LEU A 683 -10.21 -15.48 25.28
CA LEU A 683 -10.03 -15.21 23.85
C LEU A 683 -8.62 -15.54 23.34
N SER A 684 -7.59 -15.63 24.21
CA SER A 684 -6.24 -16.02 23.77
C SER A 684 -5.45 -16.88 24.76
N LYS A 685 -5.31 -18.17 24.41
CA LYS A 685 -4.47 -19.12 25.16
C LYS A 685 -2.99 -18.77 25.15
N SER A 686 -2.50 -18.06 24.13
CA SER A 686 -1.09 -17.67 24.04
C SER A 686 -0.76 -16.55 25.04
N ALA A 687 -1.62 -15.54 25.16
CA ALA A 687 -1.47 -14.47 26.15
C ALA A 687 -1.52 -15.00 27.59
N ALA A 688 -2.30 -16.06 27.84
CA ALA A 688 -2.41 -16.68 29.15
C ALA A 688 -1.14 -17.43 29.62
N ASN A 689 -0.15 -17.67 28.75
CA ASN A 689 0.98 -18.56 29.05
C ASN A 689 2.33 -17.83 28.98
N ALA A 690 2.90 -17.55 30.15
CA ALA A 690 4.28 -17.08 30.27
C ALA A 690 5.26 -18.09 29.64
N GLN A 691 6.15 -17.62 28.78
CA GLN A 691 7.11 -18.44 28.05
C GLN A 691 8.51 -18.38 28.66
N SER A 692 9.25 -19.47 28.53
CA SER A 692 10.65 -19.49 28.97
C SER A 692 11.53 -18.88 27.88
N THR A 693 12.54 -18.13 28.29
CA THR A 693 13.43 -17.39 27.38
C THR A 693 14.90 -17.55 27.78
N PRO A 694 15.84 -17.56 26.82
CA PRO A 694 17.28 -17.71 27.08
C PRO A 694 17.96 -16.44 27.56
N HIS A 695 17.26 -15.30 27.60
CA HIS A 695 17.83 -14.02 28.00
C HIS A 695 17.65 -13.71 29.50
N MET A 696 17.63 -14.76 30.32
CA MET A 696 17.55 -14.68 31.78
C MET A 696 18.89 -15.00 32.43
N PHE A 697 19.27 -14.22 33.43
CA PHE A 697 20.55 -14.33 34.14
C PHE A 697 20.33 -14.33 35.64
N SER A 698 20.87 -15.33 36.35
CA SER A 698 20.74 -15.45 37.79
C SER A 698 22.07 -15.32 38.52
N ALA A 699 22.04 -14.77 39.73
CA ALA A 699 23.13 -14.80 40.70
C ALA A 699 22.55 -14.95 42.11
N VAL A 700 23.34 -15.45 43.05
CA VAL A 700 22.93 -15.68 44.43
C VAL A 700 23.77 -14.81 45.36
N THR A 701 23.11 -14.01 46.19
CA THR A 701 23.79 -13.15 47.17
C THR A 701 23.92 -13.86 48.51
N ASN A 702 24.92 -13.51 49.32
CA ASN A 702 25.11 -14.08 50.65
C ASN A 702 24.03 -13.61 51.64
N ASN A 703 23.56 -12.37 51.49
CA ASN A 703 22.56 -11.77 52.37
C ASN A 703 21.32 -11.30 51.60
N GLU A 704 20.14 -11.38 52.22
CA GLU A 704 18.88 -10.87 51.67
C GLU A 704 18.82 -9.34 51.61
N THR A 705 19.68 -8.63 52.38
CA THR A 705 19.68 -7.16 52.49
C THR A 705 20.92 -6.46 51.93
N SER A 706 21.96 -7.19 51.49
CA SER A 706 23.19 -6.58 50.94
C SER A 706 22.89 -5.72 49.71
N ALA A 707 23.69 -4.67 49.50
CA ALA A 707 23.53 -3.80 48.35
C ALA A 707 23.78 -4.60 47.06
N VAL A 708 22.93 -4.41 46.05
CA VAL A 708 23.05 -5.10 44.76
C VAL A 708 22.96 -4.13 43.61
N SER A 709 23.97 -4.17 42.75
CA SER A 709 24.00 -3.48 41.47
C SER A 709 24.14 -4.48 40.32
N ILE A 710 23.54 -4.13 39.18
CA ILE A 710 23.60 -4.88 37.93
C ILE A 710 24.24 -3.98 36.89
N GLN A 711 25.13 -4.55 36.10
CA GLN A 711 25.75 -3.91 34.94
C GLN A 711 25.57 -4.83 33.72
N VAL A 712 24.98 -4.30 32.66
CA VAL A 712 24.89 -4.96 31.35
C VAL A 712 25.71 -4.14 30.37
N THR A 713 26.66 -4.78 29.68
CA THR A 713 27.43 -4.16 28.59
C THR A 713 27.05 -4.82 27.28
N ASP A 714 26.60 -4.02 26.29
CA ASP A 714 26.25 -4.56 24.98
C ASP A 714 27.48 -4.91 24.13
N ARG A 715 27.25 -5.54 22.96
CA ARG A 715 28.34 -5.88 22.02
C ARG A 715 29.10 -4.66 21.48
N PHE A 716 28.54 -3.46 21.61
CA PHE A 716 29.12 -2.21 21.16
C PHE A 716 29.88 -1.46 22.26
N GLY A 717 29.87 -1.97 23.49
CA GLY A 717 30.55 -1.40 24.65
C GLY A 717 29.72 -0.39 25.45
N GLU A 718 28.42 -0.22 25.15
CA GLU A 718 27.53 0.63 25.92
C GLU A 718 27.17 -0.05 27.24
N ILE A 719 27.19 0.71 28.34
CA ILE A 719 27.02 0.19 29.70
C ILE A 719 25.69 0.69 30.30
N TYR A 720 24.89 -0.26 30.77
CA TYR A 720 23.60 -0.03 31.42
C TYR A 720 23.64 -0.53 32.86
N THR A 721 23.27 0.33 33.81
CA THR A 721 23.38 -0.01 35.24
C THR A 721 22.06 0.16 35.98
N GLN A 722 21.79 -0.71 36.95
CA GLN A 722 20.67 -0.57 37.88
C GLN A 722 21.12 -0.89 39.32
N GLN A 723 20.78 -0.02 40.28
CA GLN A 723 20.86 -0.34 41.70
C GLN A 723 19.55 -1.01 42.12
N LEU A 724 19.58 -2.31 42.43
CA LEU A 724 18.39 -3.09 42.82
C LEU A 724 18.14 -3.04 44.33
N ARG A 725 19.20 -3.16 45.13
CA ARG A 725 19.16 -3.00 46.59
C ARG A 725 20.16 -1.90 46.97
N PRO A 726 19.72 -0.81 47.64
CA PRO A 726 20.59 0.31 47.99
C PRO A 726 21.63 -0.05 49.04
#